data_AF-A0A8T3XCE7-F1
#
_entry.id   AF-A0A8T3XCE7-F1
#
_cell.length_a   1.000
_cell.length_b   1.000
_cell.length_c   1.000
_cell.angle_alpha   90.00
_cell.angle_beta   90.00
_cell.angle_gamma   90.00
#
_symmetry.space_group_name_H-M   'P 1'
#
loop_
_entity.id
_entity.type
_entity.pdbx_description
1 polymer ?
#
loop_
_entity_poly.entity_id
_entity_poly.type
_entity_poly.pdbx_seq_one_letter_code
_entity_poly.pdbx_strand_id
1 'polypeptide(L)'
;MSVIDATKQIELFKEFIEESYKEELYKLVEQGEKALVLDFWKLAQFDPELSEQLLNYPEETMKAAELALDQFDLPENVMVKLRVKNIPASQKLAIRDIRSKNLSTLITIEGIVRQASDVRPQVTSARFECPSCGNVISILQLESKFKEPSRCSCGRQGKFRLLSKDLVDAQRLIIEEAAEDLEGGEQPKRLSIFLKEDLVEPKMEKKTTPGAKIRAVGIVKEVPIQLKTGAQSTRYDLMLDSVYIEAIQETFEELILTPEEEREIIALSKDKRIFEKLIASVGPSILGHEDIKEALILQMMGGVRKVKTDNTVIRGDMHMLLVGDPGCIAGESQVALIYKGMEKIKNLGNKHGELIKEAVTKIRSSSKDRYYDYATVFQHYPLQPVLKVTTETGKEIICTYNQPFLSKEGWKRADELGLNTQIRVMPKIPNMIKSLAPTGFTQIKTKSNNEKNSKIPEKFTEELASLLGYIIGDGNIHPHGYRVSCYVNEEEKDLIVLLFELWRKTFDVVPRISIADKPKIKIIDEGHGLLRQIISVQPLYILEVNRKQVASSLSFLAGKRVPQQIFRSPNHVVSKFISWLFEADGCVFGKGRGRTAIQLKSRTPELLKDVQLLLLYFGIHSRINEDNLCIRRSRDVELFAKHIGFNSKKKKEALIRTLEVIK
;
A
#
# COMPACT_ATOMS: atom_id res chain seq x y z
N MET A 1 -2.55 -3.22 -52.10
CA MET A 1 -1.52 -4.18 -51.68
C MET A 1 -1.79 -5.47 -52.43
N SER A 2 -0.80 -5.95 -53.17
CA SER A 2 -0.90 -7.16 -54.00
C SER A 2 -1.07 -8.37 -53.09
N VAL A 3 -2.20 -9.05 -53.19
CA VAL A 3 -2.34 -10.41 -52.64
C VAL A 3 -1.29 -11.26 -53.36
N ILE A 4 -0.37 -11.90 -52.62
CA ILE A 4 0.59 -12.84 -53.20
C ILE A 4 -0.24 -13.96 -53.84
N ASP A 5 0.13 -14.38 -55.05
CA ASP A 5 -0.54 -15.48 -55.73
C ASP A 5 -0.49 -16.77 -54.88
N ALA A 6 -1.59 -17.51 -54.82
CA ALA A 6 -1.72 -18.68 -53.94
C ALA A 6 -0.62 -19.73 -54.21
N THR A 7 -0.20 -19.87 -55.46
CA THR A 7 0.90 -20.74 -55.89
C THR A 7 2.23 -20.35 -55.23
N LYS A 8 2.52 -19.04 -55.17
CA LYS A 8 3.75 -18.51 -54.57
C LYS A 8 3.73 -18.64 -53.05
N GLN A 9 2.58 -18.50 -52.41
CA GLN A 9 2.45 -18.75 -50.96
C GLN A 9 2.79 -20.20 -50.60
N ILE A 10 2.31 -21.17 -51.41
CA ILE A 10 2.57 -22.60 -51.19
C ILE A 10 4.07 -22.91 -51.31
N GLU A 11 4.75 -22.37 -52.32
CA GLU A 11 6.20 -22.55 -52.51
C GLU A 11 7.00 -21.96 -51.33
N LEU A 12 6.68 -20.74 -50.90
CA LEU A 12 7.37 -20.10 -49.77
C LEU A 12 7.16 -20.86 -48.46
N PHE A 13 5.95 -21.36 -48.19
CA PHE A 13 5.72 -22.19 -47.00
C PHE A 13 6.48 -23.51 -47.06
N LYS A 14 6.59 -24.12 -48.25
CA LYS A 14 7.38 -25.34 -48.43
C LYS A 14 8.85 -25.11 -48.12
N GLU A 15 9.45 -24.05 -48.66
CA GLU A 15 10.83 -23.67 -48.37
C GLU A 15 11.03 -23.42 -46.87
N PHE A 16 10.13 -22.66 -46.25
CA PHE A 16 10.19 -22.37 -44.82
C PHE A 16 10.11 -23.62 -43.93
N ILE A 17 9.19 -24.54 -44.24
CA ILE A 17 9.04 -25.80 -43.48
C ILE A 17 10.26 -26.69 -43.69
N GLU A 18 10.80 -26.73 -44.91
CA GLU A 18 12.01 -27.50 -45.23
C GLU A 18 13.26 -27.01 -44.48
N GLU A 19 13.46 -25.68 -44.37
CA GLU A 19 14.60 -25.12 -43.66
C GLU A 19 14.47 -25.19 -42.14
N SER A 20 13.28 -24.91 -41.60
CA SER A 20 13.10 -24.64 -40.16
C SER A 20 12.43 -25.75 -39.36
N TYR A 21 11.65 -26.62 -39.99
CA TYR A 21 10.75 -27.56 -39.29
C TYR A 21 10.77 -29.00 -39.84
N LYS A 22 11.64 -29.32 -40.82
CA LYS A 22 11.70 -30.66 -41.44
C LYS A 22 11.92 -31.78 -40.43
N GLU A 23 12.90 -31.64 -39.55
CA GLU A 23 13.17 -32.66 -38.51
C GLU A 23 12.04 -32.81 -37.50
N GLU A 24 11.40 -31.70 -37.12
CA GLU A 24 10.27 -31.71 -36.20
C GLU A 24 9.05 -32.39 -36.86
N LEU A 25 8.78 -32.12 -38.13
CA LEU A 25 7.69 -32.73 -38.89
C LEU A 25 7.81 -34.27 -38.92
N TYR A 26 8.99 -34.82 -39.24
CA TYR A 26 9.17 -36.28 -39.25
C TYR A 26 9.04 -36.89 -37.85
N LYS A 27 9.58 -36.25 -36.80
CA LYS A 27 9.43 -36.71 -35.41
C LYS A 27 7.97 -36.71 -34.96
N LEU A 28 7.19 -35.69 -35.33
CA LEU A 28 5.77 -35.60 -34.98
C LEU A 28 4.96 -36.72 -35.64
N VAL A 29 5.26 -37.02 -36.90
CA VAL A 29 4.62 -38.10 -37.66
C VAL A 29 4.94 -39.47 -37.03
N GLU A 30 6.19 -39.70 -36.60
CA GLU A 30 6.57 -40.92 -35.87
C GLU A 30 5.81 -41.08 -34.53
N GLN A 31 5.55 -39.97 -33.84
CA GLN A 31 4.80 -39.94 -32.58
C GLN A 31 3.28 -40.04 -32.77
N GLY A 32 2.80 -39.97 -34.01
CA GLY A 32 1.37 -39.99 -34.35
C GLY A 32 0.64 -38.68 -34.02
N GLU A 33 1.37 -37.57 -33.84
CA GLU A 33 0.77 -36.26 -33.63
C GLU A 33 0.26 -35.69 -34.96
N LYS A 34 -0.90 -35.03 -34.91
CA LYS A 34 -1.62 -34.55 -36.10
C LYS A 34 -1.48 -33.05 -36.34
N ALA A 35 -0.62 -32.37 -35.60
CA ALA A 35 -0.49 -30.92 -35.65
C ALA A 35 0.97 -30.47 -35.63
N LEU A 36 1.37 -29.62 -36.59
CA LEU A 36 2.65 -28.94 -36.60
C LEU A 36 2.47 -27.52 -36.05
N VAL A 37 3.17 -27.19 -34.96
CA VAL A 37 3.09 -25.89 -34.29
C VAL A 37 4.23 -24.98 -34.74
N LEU A 38 3.91 -24.00 -35.58
CA LEU A 38 4.85 -22.99 -36.06
C LEU A 38 4.95 -21.80 -35.10
N ASP A 39 6.16 -21.32 -34.86
CA ASP A 39 6.40 -20.02 -34.23
C ASP A 39 6.31 -18.88 -35.26
N PHE A 40 5.42 -17.91 -35.01
CA PHE A 40 5.21 -16.74 -35.86
C PHE A 40 6.51 -15.94 -36.09
N TRP A 41 7.37 -15.80 -35.07
CA TRP A 41 8.58 -15.00 -35.21
C TRP A 41 9.62 -15.64 -36.13
N LYS A 42 9.67 -16.97 -36.21
CA LYS A 42 10.51 -17.65 -37.21
C LYS A 42 10.01 -17.38 -38.62
N LEU A 43 8.69 -17.38 -38.83
CA LEU A 43 8.09 -17.04 -40.12
C LEU A 43 8.37 -15.58 -40.50
N ALA A 44 8.23 -14.65 -39.56
CA ALA A 44 8.50 -13.24 -39.78
C ALA A 44 9.98 -12.93 -40.07
N GLN A 45 10.91 -13.73 -39.53
CA GLN A 45 12.34 -13.64 -39.86
C GLN A 45 12.65 -14.15 -41.27
N PHE A 46 11.94 -15.17 -41.73
CA PHE A 46 12.09 -15.73 -43.07
C PHE A 46 11.47 -14.82 -44.13
N ASP A 47 10.18 -14.51 -44.00
CA ASP A 47 9.45 -13.65 -44.93
C ASP A 47 8.44 -12.74 -44.20
N PRO A 48 8.71 -11.43 -44.11
CA PRO A 48 7.80 -10.46 -43.49
C PRO A 48 6.44 -10.33 -44.20
N GLU A 49 6.40 -10.43 -45.53
CA GLU A 49 5.18 -10.24 -46.34
C GLU A 49 4.21 -11.41 -46.11
N LEU A 50 4.72 -12.63 -46.07
CA LEU A 50 3.97 -13.84 -45.74
C LEU A 50 3.41 -13.80 -44.31
N SER A 51 4.21 -13.29 -43.37
CA SER A 51 3.77 -13.13 -41.96
C SER A 51 2.65 -12.10 -41.81
N GLU A 52 2.66 -11.01 -42.59
CA GLU A 52 1.60 -10.01 -42.60
C GLU A 52 0.30 -10.55 -43.21
N GLN A 53 0.41 -11.35 -44.29
CA GLN A 53 -0.73 -12.04 -44.88
C GLN A 53 -1.36 -13.04 -43.91
N LEU A 54 -0.56 -13.77 -43.13
CA LEU A 54 -1.08 -14.67 -42.11
C LEU A 54 -1.93 -13.94 -41.06
N LEU A 55 -1.62 -12.69 -40.73
CA LEU A 55 -2.41 -11.90 -39.76
C LEU A 55 -3.71 -11.36 -40.37
N ASN A 56 -3.64 -10.87 -41.61
CA ASN A 56 -4.74 -10.17 -42.27
C ASN A 56 -5.70 -11.10 -43.04
N TYR A 57 -5.18 -12.18 -43.63
CA TYR A 57 -5.90 -13.17 -44.43
C TYR A 57 -5.61 -14.62 -43.98
N PRO A 58 -5.76 -14.94 -42.68
CA PRO A 58 -5.35 -16.22 -42.11
C PRO A 58 -6.00 -17.44 -42.77
N GLU A 59 -7.27 -17.36 -43.21
CA GLU A 59 -7.94 -18.53 -43.80
C GLU A 59 -7.33 -18.98 -45.13
N GLU A 60 -6.90 -18.04 -45.97
CA GLU A 60 -6.27 -18.34 -47.26
C GLU A 60 -4.83 -18.81 -47.04
N THR A 61 -4.08 -18.06 -46.21
CA THR A 61 -2.69 -18.36 -45.91
C THR A 61 -2.51 -19.69 -45.17
N MET A 62 -3.39 -20.03 -44.23
CA MET A 62 -3.34 -21.33 -43.54
C MET A 62 -3.67 -22.49 -44.49
N LYS A 63 -4.61 -22.32 -45.42
CA LYS A 63 -4.89 -23.34 -46.45
C LYS A 63 -3.70 -23.53 -47.39
N ALA A 64 -3.03 -22.45 -47.78
CA ALA A 64 -1.81 -22.53 -48.60
C ALA A 64 -0.72 -23.32 -47.85
N ALA A 65 -0.56 -23.10 -46.55
CA ALA A 65 0.39 -23.85 -45.72
C ALA A 65 -0.02 -25.33 -45.53
N GLU A 66 -1.31 -25.65 -45.37
CA GLU A 66 -1.80 -27.04 -45.35
C GLU A 66 -1.53 -27.75 -46.69
N LEU A 67 -1.76 -27.08 -47.83
CA LEU A 67 -1.43 -27.62 -49.15
C LEU A 67 0.08 -27.79 -49.36
N ALA A 68 0.91 -26.94 -48.74
CA ALA A 68 2.37 -27.09 -48.76
C ALA A 68 2.81 -28.33 -47.97
N LEU A 69 2.16 -28.62 -46.83
CA LEU A 69 2.40 -29.84 -46.05
C LEU A 69 2.06 -31.11 -46.83
N ASP A 70 0.97 -31.10 -47.60
CA ASP A 70 0.55 -32.23 -48.45
C ASP A 70 1.55 -32.55 -49.58
N GLN A 71 2.48 -31.63 -49.91
CA GLN A 71 3.53 -31.89 -50.91
C GLN A 71 4.77 -32.62 -50.36
N PHE A 72 4.86 -32.79 -49.04
CA PHE A 72 5.94 -33.58 -48.43
C PHE A 72 5.60 -35.07 -48.47
N ASP A 73 6.63 -35.94 -48.59
CA ASP A 73 6.47 -37.40 -48.61
C ASP A 73 6.10 -37.94 -47.21
N LEU A 74 4.85 -37.71 -46.80
CA LEU A 74 4.28 -38.22 -45.57
C LEU A 74 3.66 -39.63 -45.78
N PRO A 75 3.62 -40.51 -44.75
CA PRO A 75 2.98 -41.81 -44.86
C PRO A 75 1.50 -41.71 -45.28
N GLU A 76 1.05 -42.60 -46.17
CA GLU A 76 -0.34 -42.64 -46.64
C GLU A 76 -1.32 -42.67 -45.44
N ASN A 77 -2.23 -41.69 -45.37
CA ASN A 77 -3.27 -41.44 -44.35
C ASN A 77 -2.95 -40.51 -43.16
N VAL A 78 -1.81 -39.80 -43.14
CA VAL A 78 -1.54 -38.79 -42.10
C VAL A 78 -1.82 -37.38 -42.65
N MET A 79 -2.94 -36.78 -42.26
CA MET A 79 -3.21 -35.35 -42.49
C MET A 79 -2.70 -34.55 -41.29
N VAL A 80 -1.69 -33.69 -41.51
CA VAL A 80 -1.11 -32.82 -40.49
C VAL A 80 -1.71 -31.43 -40.60
N LYS A 81 -2.22 -30.91 -39.48
CA LYS A 81 -2.78 -29.56 -39.40
C LYS A 81 -1.73 -28.55 -38.98
N LEU A 82 -1.82 -27.34 -39.53
CA LEU A 82 -0.95 -26.25 -39.12
C LEU A 82 -1.54 -25.52 -37.90
N ARG A 83 -0.69 -25.22 -36.93
CA ARG A 83 -1.00 -24.43 -35.75
C ARG A 83 0.06 -23.33 -35.61
N VAL A 84 -0.32 -22.17 -35.08
CA VAL A 84 0.58 -21.01 -34.98
C VAL A 84 0.63 -20.50 -33.55
N LYS A 85 1.83 -20.39 -32.99
CA LYS A 85 2.10 -19.83 -31.66
C LYS A 85 2.87 -18.51 -31.74
N ASN A 86 2.90 -17.77 -30.63
CA ASN A 86 3.68 -16.54 -30.45
C ASN A 86 3.34 -15.37 -31.40
N ILE A 87 2.06 -15.12 -31.63
CA ILE A 87 1.60 -13.96 -32.38
C ILE A 87 2.06 -12.64 -31.72
N PRO A 88 2.38 -11.58 -32.49
CA PRO A 88 2.81 -10.31 -31.95
C PRO A 88 1.82 -9.70 -30.95
N ALA A 89 2.35 -9.03 -29.93
CA ALA A 89 1.55 -8.40 -28.88
C ALA A 89 0.56 -7.34 -29.42
N SER A 90 0.79 -6.79 -30.61
CA SER A 90 -0.14 -5.88 -31.29
C SER A 90 -1.49 -6.51 -31.64
N GLN A 91 -1.54 -7.83 -31.80
CA GLN A 91 -2.76 -8.59 -32.07
C GLN A 91 -3.37 -9.21 -30.80
N LYS A 92 -2.80 -8.90 -29.63
CA LYS A 92 -3.39 -9.27 -28.34
C LYS A 92 -4.51 -8.29 -28.02
N LEU A 93 -5.74 -8.79 -27.93
CA LEU A 93 -6.93 -7.98 -27.67
C LEU A 93 -7.68 -8.52 -26.45
N ALA A 94 -8.21 -7.60 -25.64
CA ALA A 94 -9.21 -7.95 -24.64
C ALA A 94 -10.51 -8.35 -25.36
N ILE A 95 -11.27 -9.29 -24.78
CA ILE A 95 -12.55 -9.74 -25.34
C ILE A 95 -13.50 -8.56 -25.57
N ARG A 96 -13.44 -7.58 -24.68
CA ARG A 96 -14.21 -6.34 -24.77
C ARG A 96 -13.87 -5.43 -25.95
N ASP A 97 -12.66 -5.50 -26.47
CA ASP A 97 -12.16 -4.58 -27.51
C ASP A 97 -12.33 -5.12 -28.93
N ILE A 98 -12.84 -6.35 -29.06
CA ILE A 98 -13.16 -6.94 -30.36
C ILE A 98 -14.27 -6.12 -31.03
N ARG A 99 -13.98 -5.62 -32.23
CA ARG A 99 -14.89 -4.81 -33.07
C ARG A 99 -14.93 -5.36 -34.49
N SER A 100 -15.78 -4.79 -35.33
CA SER A 100 -15.91 -5.16 -36.75
C SER A 100 -14.60 -5.10 -37.54
N LYS A 101 -13.65 -4.22 -37.17
CA LYS A 101 -12.32 -4.14 -37.79
C LYS A 101 -11.46 -5.40 -37.62
N ASN A 102 -11.82 -6.27 -36.66
CA ASN A 102 -11.09 -7.49 -36.34
C ASN A 102 -11.70 -8.74 -37.01
N LEU A 103 -12.77 -8.58 -37.79
CA LEU A 103 -13.40 -9.68 -38.52
C LEU A 103 -12.41 -10.29 -39.52
N SER A 104 -12.38 -11.61 -39.57
CA SER A 104 -11.50 -12.40 -40.44
C SER A 104 -10.00 -12.19 -40.23
N THR A 105 -9.59 -11.50 -39.16
CA THR A 105 -8.18 -11.34 -38.77
C THR A 105 -7.78 -12.33 -37.68
N LEU A 106 -6.49 -12.65 -37.61
CA LEU A 106 -5.92 -13.53 -36.59
C LEU A 106 -5.59 -12.73 -35.32
N ILE A 107 -6.24 -13.08 -34.21
CA ILE A 107 -6.06 -12.38 -32.93
C ILE A 107 -5.68 -13.34 -31.80
N THR A 108 -5.10 -12.79 -30.75
CA THR A 108 -4.83 -13.51 -29.50
C THR A 108 -5.68 -12.95 -28.38
N ILE A 109 -6.40 -13.81 -27.67
CA ILE A 109 -7.20 -13.45 -26.49
C ILE A 109 -6.79 -14.29 -25.29
N GLU A 110 -6.89 -13.69 -24.11
CA GLU A 110 -6.64 -14.38 -22.84
C GLU A 110 -7.90 -14.31 -21.97
N GLY A 111 -8.20 -15.39 -21.27
CA GLY A 111 -9.35 -15.44 -20.38
C GLY A 111 -9.48 -16.76 -19.64
N ILE A 112 -10.51 -16.86 -18.82
CA ILE A 112 -10.82 -18.03 -18.01
C ILE A 112 -11.95 -18.81 -18.66
N VAL A 113 -11.79 -20.13 -18.78
CA VAL A 113 -12.86 -21.01 -19.29
C VAL A 113 -14.00 -21.04 -18.27
N ARG A 114 -15.16 -20.53 -18.64
CA ARG A 114 -16.37 -20.59 -17.81
C ARG A 114 -17.15 -21.88 -18.01
N GLN A 115 -17.22 -22.33 -19.26
CA GLN A 115 -17.99 -23.50 -19.64
C GLN A 115 -17.34 -24.18 -20.85
N ALA A 116 -17.26 -25.50 -20.80
CA ALA A 116 -16.92 -26.35 -21.93
C ALA A 116 -18.15 -27.19 -22.30
N SER A 117 -18.48 -27.28 -23.59
CA SER A 117 -19.48 -28.24 -24.07
C SER A 117 -18.87 -29.64 -24.18
N ASP A 118 -19.70 -30.68 -24.29
CA ASP A 118 -19.20 -31.99 -24.70
C ASP A 118 -18.60 -31.91 -26.11
N VAL A 119 -17.59 -32.75 -26.38
CA VAL A 119 -17.03 -32.95 -27.71
C VAL A 119 -18.09 -33.66 -28.57
N ARG A 120 -18.41 -33.09 -29.73
CA ARG A 120 -19.41 -33.64 -30.67
C ARG A 120 -18.90 -33.62 -32.10
N PRO A 121 -19.28 -34.60 -32.93
CA PRO A 121 -18.87 -34.62 -34.32
C PRO A 121 -19.57 -33.52 -35.14
N GLN A 122 -18.79 -32.78 -35.91
CA GLN A 122 -19.22 -31.74 -36.85
C GLN A 122 -18.91 -32.18 -38.30
N VAL A 123 -19.86 -31.97 -39.21
CA VAL A 123 -19.66 -32.32 -40.63
C VAL A 123 -18.81 -31.26 -41.33
N THR A 124 -17.69 -31.66 -41.95
CA THR A 124 -16.84 -30.77 -42.77
C THR A 124 -17.08 -30.96 -44.27
N SER A 125 -17.38 -32.20 -44.68
CA SER A 125 -17.58 -32.59 -46.06
C SER A 125 -18.76 -33.56 -46.14
N ALA A 126 -19.60 -33.42 -47.17
CA ALA A 126 -20.69 -34.34 -47.42
C ALA A 126 -20.69 -34.75 -48.90
N ARG A 127 -20.76 -36.06 -49.15
CA ARG A 127 -20.86 -36.63 -50.50
C ARG A 127 -22.32 -36.95 -50.79
N PHE A 128 -22.79 -36.44 -51.92
CA PHE A 128 -24.16 -36.56 -52.39
C PHE A 128 -24.21 -37.31 -53.72
N GLU A 129 -25.12 -38.25 -53.86
CA GLU A 129 -25.39 -38.95 -55.12
C GLU A 129 -26.57 -38.30 -55.83
N CYS A 130 -26.40 -38.04 -57.12
CA CYS A 130 -27.50 -37.66 -57.99
C CYS A 130 -28.35 -38.89 -58.33
N PRO A 131 -29.64 -38.96 -57.94
CA PRO A 131 -30.45 -40.15 -58.18
C PRO A 131 -30.82 -40.37 -59.67
N SER A 132 -30.46 -39.45 -60.58
CA SER A 132 -30.72 -39.61 -62.03
C SER A 132 -29.53 -40.13 -62.82
N CYS A 133 -28.31 -39.82 -62.41
CA CYS A 133 -27.12 -40.18 -63.18
C CYS A 133 -26.05 -40.92 -62.35
N GLY A 134 -26.28 -41.13 -61.05
CA GLY A 134 -25.32 -41.77 -60.14
C GLY A 134 -24.08 -40.94 -59.85
N ASN A 135 -23.99 -39.70 -60.35
CA ASN A 135 -22.82 -38.86 -60.12
C ASN A 135 -22.67 -38.50 -58.65
N VAL A 136 -21.47 -38.67 -58.10
CA VAL A 136 -21.13 -38.33 -56.73
C VAL A 136 -20.58 -36.91 -56.69
N ILE A 137 -21.23 -36.05 -55.91
CA ILE A 137 -20.92 -34.64 -55.73
C ILE A 137 -20.46 -34.46 -54.28
N SER A 138 -19.18 -34.17 -54.08
CA SER A 138 -18.65 -33.77 -52.77
C SER A 138 -18.82 -32.27 -52.58
N ILE A 139 -19.50 -31.87 -51.50
CA ILE A 139 -19.66 -30.47 -51.11
C ILE A 139 -19.05 -30.25 -49.74
N LEU A 140 -18.14 -29.29 -49.66
CA LEU A 140 -17.60 -28.76 -48.41
C LEU A 140 -18.70 -27.99 -47.66
N GLN A 141 -18.91 -28.37 -46.40
CA GLN A 141 -19.91 -27.81 -45.49
C GLN A 141 -19.28 -26.67 -44.69
N LEU A 142 -18.91 -25.58 -45.35
CA LEU A 142 -18.23 -24.43 -44.73
C LEU A 142 -19.17 -23.52 -43.90
N GLU A 143 -20.48 -23.65 -44.10
CA GLU A 143 -21.51 -22.82 -43.47
C GLU A 143 -22.17 -23.54 -42.28
N SER A 144 -22.77 -22.79 -41.34
CA SER A 144 -23.51 -23.36 -40.21
C SER A 144 -24.79 -24.12 -40.62
N LYS A 145 -25.26 -23.92 -41.85
CA LYS A 145 -26.40 -24.64 -42.42
C LYS A 145 -25.90 -25.76 -43.32
N PHE A 146 -26.49 -26.93 -43.15
CA PHE A 146 -26.21 -28.08 -44.02
C PHE A 146 -26.64 -27.75 -45.46
N LYS A 147 -25.66 -27.73 -46.37
CA LYS A 147 -25.81 -27.31 -47.76
C LYS A 147 -25.85 -28.52 -48.68
N GLU A 148 -26.94 -28.68 -49.40
CA GLU A 148 -27.08 -29.69 -50.43
C GLU A 148 -26.71 -29.12 -51.82
N PRO A 149 -26.29 -29.95 -52.79
CA PRO A 149 -26.05 -29.50 -54.15
C PRO A 149 -27.32 -28.89 -54.73
N SER A 150 -27.19 -27.75 -55.43
CA SER A 150 -28.33 -27.12 -56.09
C SER A 150 -28.61 -27.72 -57.47
N ARG A 151 -27.56 -28.18 -58.17
CA ARG A 151 -27.65 -28.74 -59.52
C ARG A 151 -26.56 -29.78 -59.78
N CYS A 152 -26.92 -30.86 -60.46
CA CYS A 152 -25.96 -31.84 -60.97
C CYS A 152 -25.47 -31.46 -62.37
N SER A 153 -24.29 -31.93 -62.76
CA SER A 153 -23.76 -31.84 -64.13
C SER A 153 -24.70 -32.42 -65.20
N CYS A 154 -25.59 -33.34 -64.84
CA CYS A 154 -26.62 -33.90 -65.74
C CYS A 154 -27.90 -33.03 -65.86
N GLY A 155 -27.92 -31.83 -65.25
CA GLY A 155 -29.04 -30.90 -65.32
C GLY A 155 -30.13 -31.08 -64.25
N ARG A 156 -30.10 -32.15 -63.43
CA ARG A 156 -31.09 -32.36 -62.35
C ARG A 156 -30.95 -31.29 -61.25
N GLN A 157 -32.08 -30.69 -60.89
CA GLN A 157 -32.26 -29.81 -59.74
C GLN A 157 -33.25 -30.49 -58.78
N GLY A 158 -32.92 -30.57 -57.49
CA GLY A 158 -33.77 -31.24 -56.49
C GLY A 158 -32.98 -31.84 -55.34
N LYS A 159 -33.64 -32.63 -54.48
CA LYS A 159 -32.99 -33.30 -53.34
C LYS A 159 -32.01 -34.37 -53.81
N PHE A 160 -30.78 -34.30 -53.31
CA PHE A 160 -29.73 -35.29 -53.58
C PHE A 160 -29.69 -36.34 -52.46
N ARG A 161 -29.27 -37.56 -52.77
CA ARG A 161 -29.14 -38.61 -51.75
C ARG A 161 -27.80 -38.44 -51.04
N LEU A 162 -27.83 -38.26 -49.72
CA LEU A 162 -26.60 -38.25 -48.94
C LEU A 162 -25.99 -39.66 -48.91
N LEU A 163 -24.75 -39.80 -49.38
CA LEU A 163 -23.99 -41.05 -49.32
C LEU A 163 -23.15 -41.14 -48.04
N SER A 164 -22.31 -40.14 -47.81
CA SER A 164 -21.36 -40.12 -46.70
C SER A 164 -21.11 -38.70 -46.22
N LYS A 165 -20.67 -38.61 -44.96
CA LYS A 165 -20.29 -37.37 -44.29
C LYS A 165 -18.93 -37.59 -43.66
N ASP A 166 -18.00 -36.69 -43.92
CA ASP A 166 -16.75 -36.61 -43.18
C ASP A 166 -17.01 -35.77 -41.94
N LEU A 167 -16.69 -36.36 -40.78
CA LEU A 167 -16.94 -35.79 -39.46
C LEU A 167 -15.60 -35.47 -38.80
N VAL A 168 -15.52 -34.31 -38.17
CA VAL A 168 -14.41 -33.93 -37.30
C VAL A 168 -14.95 -33.63 -35.91
N ASP A 169 -14.19 -33.97 -34.87
CA ASP A 169 -14.59 -33.65 -33.51
C ASP A 169 -14.49 -32.14 -33.27
N ALA A 170 -15.52 -31.57 -32.67
CA ALA A 170 -15.60 -30.15 -32.36
C ALA A 170 -16.16 -29.91 -30.96
N GLN A 171 -15.68 -28.85 -30.31
CA GLN A 171 -16.08 -28.45 -28.97
C GLN A 171 -16.23 -26.93 -28.90
N ARG A 172 -17.19 -26.45 -28.12
CA ARG A 172 -17.39 -25.02 -27.87
C ARG A 172 -17.02 -24.68 -26.44
N LEU A 173 -16.09 -23.74 -26.28
CA LEU A 173 -15.73 -23.13 -25.00
C LEU A 173 -16.35 -21.74 -24.89
N ILE A 174 -16.74 -21.36 -23.67
CA ILE A 174 -17.11 -19.99 -23.32
C ILE A 174 -16.04 -19.44 -22.40
N ILE A 175 -15.37 -18.38 -22.84
CA ILE A 175 -14.27 -17.77 -22.11
C ILE A 175 -14.67 -16.39 -21.64
N GLU A 176 -14.22 -16.06 -20.43
CA GLU A 176 -14.54 -14.83 -19.71
C GLU A 176 -13.25 -14.06 -19.37
N GLU A 177 -13.32 -12.73 -19.41
CA GLU A 177 -12.19 -11.86 -19.00
C GLU A 177 -11.83 -12.10 -17.53
N ALA A 178 -10.53 -12.07 -17.20
CA ALA A 178 -10.08 -12.23 -15.83
C ALA A 178 -10.46 -10.99 -15.00
N ALA A 179 -10.94 -11.19 -13.77
CA ALA A 179 -11.35 -10.09 -12.89
C ALA A 179 -10.19 -9.13 -12.53
N GLU A 180 -8.95 -9.62 -12.61
CA GLU A 180 -7.72 -8.86 -12.38
C GLU A 180 -7.49 -7.77 -13.44
N ASP A 181 -7.95 -8.01 -14.67
CA ASP A 181 -7.79 -7.12 -15.82
C ASP A 181 -8.91 -6.05 -15.90
N LEU A 182 -9.88 -6.07 -14.96
CA LEU A 182 -11.02 -5.16 -14.94
C LEU A 182 -10.79 -3.97 -14.01
N GLU A 183 -11.06 -2.77 -14.51
CA GLU A 183 -11.07 -1.55 -13.70
C GLU A 183 -12.50 -1.19 -13.26
N GLY A 184 -12.69 -0.76 -12.01
CA GLY A 184 -13.90 -0.02 -11.63
C GLY A 184 -15.24 -0.79 -11.56
N GLY A 185 -15.26 -2.06 -11.16
CA GLY A 185 -16.50 -2.80 -10.90
C GLY A 185 -17.32 -3.14 -12.15
N GLU A 186 -16.69 -3.10 -13.31
CA GLU A 186 -17.29 -3.47 -14.59
C GLU A 186 -17.59 -4.98 -14.67
N GLN A 187 -18.59 -5.36 -15.47
CA GLN A 187 -18.91 -6.76 -15.70
C GLN A 187 -17.98 -7.38 -16.75
N PRO A 188 -17.42 -8.57 -16.50
CA PRO A 188 -16.58 -9.27 -17.47
C PRO A 188 -17.38 -9.64 -18.71
N LYS A 189 -16.80 -9.43 -19.90
CA LYS A 189 -17.40 -9.90 -21.16
C LYS A 189 -16.99 -11.33 -21.47
N ARG A 190 -17.79 -11.97 -22.32
CA ARG A 190 -17.62 -13.38 -22.71
C ARG A 190 -17.52 -13.50 -24.22
N LEU A 191 -16.74 -14.47 -24.68
CA LEU A 191 -16.64 -14.86 -26.08
C LEU A 191 -16.77 -16.39 -26.21
N SER A 192 -17.41 -16.83 -27.29
CA SER A 192 -17.43 -18.24 -27.65
C SER A 192 -16.23 -18.59 -28.53
N ILE A 193 -15.51 -19.65 -28.17
CA ILE A 193 -14.39 -20.21 -28.94
C ILE A 193 -14.75 -21.61 -29.39
N PHE A 194 -14.49 -21.90 -30.66
CA PHE A 194 -14.66 -23.24 -31.23
C PHE A 194 -13.30 -23.91 -31.41
N LEU A 195 -13.19 -25.12 -30.87
CA LEU A 195 -12.05 -26.02 -31.01
C LEU A 195 -12.44 -27.15 -31.97
N LYS A 196 -11.50 -27.59 -32.80
CA LYS A 196 -11.68 -28.68 -33.78
C LYS A 196 -10.48 -29.62 -33.74
N GLU A 197 -10.70 -30.87 -34.13
CA GLU A 197 -9.65 -31.85 -34.43
C GLU A 197 -8.71 -32.13 -33.24
N ASP A 198 -7.41 -31.81 -33.34
CA ASP A 198 -6.38 -32.02 -32.31
C ASP A 198 -6.64 -31.22 -31.02
N LEU A 199 -7.26 -30.04 -31.13
CA LEU A 199 -7.51 -29.16 -29.98
C LEU A 199 -8.57 -29.72 -29.01
N VAL A 200 -9.31 -30.75 -29.42
CA VAL A 200 -10.33 -31.43 -28.59
C VAL A 200 -9.87 -32.82 -28.13
N GLU A 201 -8.61 -33.18 -28.33
CA GLU A 201 -8.07 -34.44 -27.81
C GLU A 201 -8.12 -34.51 -26.27
N PRO A 202 -8.22 -35.71 -25.68
CA PRO A 202 -8.33 -35.87 -24.23
C PRO A 202 -7.19 -35.21 -23.42
N LYS A 203 -6.00 -35.07 -24.02
CA LYS A 203 -4.87 -34.36 -23.41
C LYS A 203 -5.15 -32.86 -23.30
N MET A 204 -5.70 -32.27 -24.36
CA MET A 204 -6.03 -30.84 -24.43
C MET A 204 -7.31 -30.52 -23.66
N GLU A 205 -8.29 -31.42 -23.63
CA GLU A 205 -9.51 -31.26 -22.83
C GLU A 205 -9.21 -31.11 -21.33
N LYS A 206 -8.21 -31.83 -20.80
CA LYS A 206 -7.73 -31.65 -19.43
C LYS A 206 -7.14 -30.27 -19.16
N LYS A 207 -6.54 -29.63 -20.18
CA LYS A 207 -5.96 -28.28 -20.07
C LYS A 207 -7.00 -27.17 -20.23
N THR A 208 -8.13 -27.47 -20.88
CA THR A 208 -9.20 -26.51 -21.16
C THR A 208 -10.43 -26.68 -20.27
N THR A 209 -10.28 -27.32 -19.12
CA THR A 209 -11.37 -27.49 -18.15
C THR A 209 -11.91 -26.16 -17.62
N PRO A 210 -13.21 -26.09 -17.24
CA PRO A 210 -13.76 -24.91 -16.58
C PRO A 210 -12.92 -24.46 -15.38
N GLY A 211 -12.54 -23.19 -15.34
CA GLY A 211 -11.65 -22.59 -14.35
C GLY A 211 -10.21 -22.38 -14.83
N ALA A 212 -9.78 -23.04 -15.91
CA ALA A 212 -8.44 -22.86 -16.46
C ALA A 212 -8.28 -21.48 -17.11
N LYS A 213 -7.14 -20.82 -16.87
CA LYS A 213 -6.74 -19.59 -17.58
C LYS A 213 -5.99 -19.98 -18.85
N ILE A 214 -6.52 -19.58 -20.00
CA ILE A 214 -6.01 -19.98 -21.31
C ILE A 214 -5.74 -18.76 -22.19
N ARG A 215 -4.80 -18.93 -23.10
CA ARG A 215 -4.52 -18.07 -24.24
C ARG A 215 -5.00 -18.78 -25.49
N ALA A 216 -5.91 -18.15 -26.22
CA ALA A 216 -6.42 -18.67 -27.47
C ALA A 216 -6.01 -17.75 -28.62
N VAL A 217 -5.41 -18.35 -29.63
CA VAL A 217 -5.10 -17.75 -30.92
C VAL A 217 -6.16 -18.21 -31.90
N GLY A 218 -6.82 -17.29 -32.59
CA GLY A 218 -7.86 -17.68 -33.54
C GLY A 218 -8.38 -16.56 -34.43
N ILE A 219 -9.26 -16.94 -35.35
CA ILE A 219 -9.84 -16.07 -36.36
C ILE A 219 -11.22 -15.63 -35.89
N VAL A 220 -11.48 -14.32 -35.89
CA VAL A 220 -12.80 -13.80 -35.50
C VAL A 220 -13.80 -14.01 -36.63
N LYS A 221 -14.89 -14.73 -36.34
CA LYS A 221 -16.00 -15.00 -37.27
C LYS A 221 -17.31 -14.43 -36.73
N GLU A 222 -18.19 -14.05 -37.66
CA GLU A 222 -19.55 -13.64 -37.33
C GLU A 222 -20.53 -14.81 -37.43
N VAL A 223 -21.47 -14.87 -36.49
CA VAL A 223 -22.54 -15.89 -36.46
C VAL A 223 -23.89 -15.19 -36.57
N PRO A 224 -24.75 -15.56 -37.53
CA PRO A 224 -26.06 -14.95 -37.68
C PRO A 224 -26.98 -15.34 -36.51
N ILE A 225 -27.57 -14.35 -35.85
CA ILE A 225 -28.56 -14.59 -34.79
C ILE A 225 -29.91 -14.86 -35.44
N GLN A 226 -30.50 -16.03 -35.16
CA GLN A 226 -31.86 -16.35 -35.60
C GLN A 226 -32.88 -15.80 -34.60
N LEU A 227 -33.86 -15.03 -35.12
CA LEU A 227 -34.98 -14.55 -34.32
C LEU A 227 -35.96 -15.71 -34.04
N LYS A 228 -36.79 -15.58 -33.00
CA LYS A 228 -37.80 -16.59 -32.63
C LYS A 228 -38.79 -16.91 -33.78
N THR A 229 -38.89 -16.02 -34.77
CA THR A 229 -39.72 -16.16 -35.98
C THR A 229 -39.00 -16.89 -37.13
N GLY A 230 -37.76 -17.33 -36.94
CA GLY A 230 -36.95 -17.99 -37.98
C GLY A 230 -36.27 -17.03 -38.98
N ALA A 231 -36.59 -15.73 -38.93
CA ALA A 231 -35.91 -14.71 -39.72
C ALA A 231 -34.49 -14.41 -39.19
N GLN A 232 -33.57 -14.08 -40.09
CA GLN A 232 -32.22 -13.65 -39.72
C GLN A 232 -32.26 -12.23 -39.13
N SER A 233 -31.56 -12.04 -38.01
CA SER A 233 -31.38 -10.71 -37.42
C SER A 233 -30.36 -9.88 -38.20
N THR A 234 -30.48 -8.56 -38.14
CA THR A 234 -29.43 -7.63 -38.61
C THR A 234 -28.23 -7.57 -37.67
N ARG A 235 -28.35 -8.17 -36.47
CA ARG A 235 -27.26 -8.29 -35.50
C ARG A 235 -26.62 -9.67 -35.61
N TYR A 236 -25.29 -9.67 -35.70
CA TYR A 236 -24.46 -10.86 -35.68
C TYR A 236 -23.80 -10.98 -34.31
N ASP A 237 -23.59 -12.22 -33.87
CA ASP A 237 -22.74 -12.52 -32.72
C ASP A 237 -21.30 -12.78 -33.18
N LEU A 238 -20.32 -12.61 -32.30
CA LEU A 238 -18.91 -12.87 -32.62
C LEU A 238 -18.46 -14.18 -31.97
N MET A 239 -17.71 -14.97 -32.73
CA MET A 239 -17.04 -16.17 -32.25
C MET A 239 -15.57 -16.17 -32.68
N LEU A 240 -14.74 -16.90 -31.94
CA LEU A 240 -13.37 -17.18 -32.34
C LEU A 240 -13.27 -18.62 -32.85
N ASP A 241 -12.82 -18.81 -34.08
CA ASP A 241 -12.42 -20.12 -34.61
C ASP A 241 -10.95 -20.33 -34.21
N SER A 242 -10.69 -21.26 -33.29
CA SER A 242 -9.37 -21.39 -32.68
C SER A 242 -8.39 -22.04 -33.65
N VAL A 243 -7.25 -21.39 -33.81
CA VAL A 243 -6.08 -21.95 -34.51
C VAL A 243 -5.13 -22.58 -33.52
N TYR A 244 -4.95 -22.01 -32.32
CA TYR A 244 -4.06 -22.59 -31.30
C TYR A 244 -4.53 -22.20 -29.90
N ILE A 245 -4.33 -23.08 -28.92
CA ILE A 245 -4.72 -22.83 -27.53
C ILE A 245 -3.59 -23.27 -26.60
N GLU A 246 -3.33 -22.46 -25.59
CA GLU A 246 -2.28 -22.65 -24.61
C GLU A 246 -2.84 -22.36 -23.21
N ALA A 247 -2.56 -23.22 -22.24
CA ALA A 247 -2.91 -22.94 -20.85
C ALA A 247 -1.82 -22.08 -20.20
N ILE A 248 -2.20 -20.92 -19.66
CA ILE A 248 -1.26 -19.96 -19.02
C ILE A 248 -0.88 -20.44 -17.61
N GLN A 249 -1.79 -21.15 -16.94
CA GLN A 249 -1.45 -21.83 -15.70
C GLN A 249 -0.83 -23.17 -16.04
N GLU A 250 0.49 -23.18 -16.20
CA GLU A 250 1.26 -24.41 -16.03
C GLU A 250 1.04 -24.89 -14.59
N THR A 251 0.31 -25.99 -14.45
CA THR A 251 0.42 -26.81 -13.25
C THR A 251 1.90 -27.06 -12.98
N PHE A 252 2.36 -26.93 -11.74
CA PHE A 252 3.76 -27.11 -11.30
C PHE A 252 4.45 -28.38 -11.82
N GLU A 253 3.68 -29.34 -12.32
CA GLU A 253 4.11 -30.60 -12.93
C GLU A 253 4.77 -30.45 -14.31
N GLU A 254 4.66 -29.30 -15.00
CA GLU A 254 5.20 -29.09 -16.37
C GLU A 254 6.37 -28.09 -16.46
N LEU A 255 7.01 -27.70 -15.35
CA LEU A 255 8.17 -26.80 -15.37
C LEU A 255 9.39 -27.53 -15.97
N ILE A 256 9.69 -27.27 -17.25
CA ILE A 256 10.85 -27.86 -17.95
C ILE A 256 12.11 -27.12 -17.50
N LEU A 257 12.83 -27.69 -16.53
CA LEU A 257 14.11 -27.16 -16.08
C LEU A 257 15.16 -27.24 -17.20
N THR A 258 15.81 -26.12 -17.50
CA THR A 258 16.94 -26.14 -18.41
C THR A 258 18.14 -26.85 -17.76
N PRO A 259 19.06 -27.44 -18.57
CA PRO A 259 20.27 -28.07 -18.03
C PRO A 259 21.22 -27.08 -17.30
N GLU A 260 21.01 -25.78 -17.48
CA GLU A 260 21.75 -24.71 -16.79
C GLU A 260 21.14 -24.45 -15.41
N GLU A 261 19.82 -24.27 -15.33
CA GLU A 261 19.09 -24.12 -14.06
C GLU A 261 19.27 -25.35 -13.15
N GLU A 262 19.24 -26.56 -13.71
CA GLU A 262 19.49 -27.78 -12.93
C GLU A 262 20.89 -27.76 -12.29
N ARG A 263 21.91 -27.31 -13.03
CA ARG A 263 23.28 -27.16 -12.51
C ARG A 263 23.35 -26.13 -11.39
N GLU A 264 22.63 -25.01 -11.52
CA GLU A 264 22.57 -23.98 -10.48
C GLU A 264 21.88 -24.49 -9.21
N ILE A 265 20.76 -25.21 -9.34
CA ILE A 265 20.04 -25.82 -8.22
C ILE A 265 20.94 -26.84 -7.50
N ILE A 266 21.63 -27.70 -8.24
CA ILE A 266 22.58 -28.66 -7.66
C ILE A 266 23.74 -27.95 -6.97
N ALA A 267 24.28 -26.87 -7.55
CA ALA A 267 25.33 -26.07 -6.93
C ALA A 267 24.85 -25.42 -5.61
N LEU A 268 23.64 -24.86 -5.60
CA LEU A 268 23.02 -24.26 -4.41
C LEU A 268 22.74 -25.31 -3.32
N SER A 269 22.32 -26.52 -3.69
CA SER A 269 22.04 -27.61 -2.74
C SER A 269 23.28 -28.06 -1.95
N LYS A 270 24.48 -27.84 -2.52
CA LYS A 270 25.76 -28.18 -1.88
C LYS A 270 26.25 -27.11 -0.90
N ASP A 271 25.63 -25.94 -0.86
CA ASP A 271 26.02 -24.88 0.06
C ASP A 271 25.55 -25.21 1.50
N LYS A 272 26.49 -25.23 2.43
CA LYS A 272 26.21 -25.48 3.87
C LYS A 272 25.33 -24.40 4.51
N ARG A 273 25.24 -23.20 3.91
CA ARG A 273 24.43 -22.07 4.40
C ARG A 273 23.14 -21.87 3.59
N ILE A 274 22.68 -22.89 2.87
CA ILE A 274 21.48 -22.79 2.03
C ILE A 274 20.22 -22.41 2.83
N PHE A 275 20.05 -22.97 4.04
CA PHE A 275 18.91 -22.66 4.91
C PHE A 275 18.87 -21.17 5.29
N GLU A 276 19.99 -20.61 5.75
CA GLU A 276 20.09 -19.19 6.11
C GLU A 276 19.78 -18.29 4.91
N LYS A 277 20.28 -18.64 3.71
CA LYS A 277 20.01 -17.89 2.48
C LYS A 277 18.53 -17.92 2.09
N LEU A 278 17.88 -19.08 2.23
CA LEU A 278 16.45 -19.22 1.96
C LEU A 278 15.61 -18.40 2.94
N ILE A 279 15.91 -18.47 4.24
CA ILE A 279 15.22 -17.69 5.27
C ILE A 279 15.40 -16.19 5.01
N ALA A 280 16.61 -15.75 4.69
CA ALA A 280 16.89 -14.35 4.37
C ALA A 280 16.20 -13.86 3.08
N SER A 281 15.91 -14.76 2.13
CA SER A 281 15.18 -14.44 0.89
C SER A 281 13.69 -14.19 1.14
N VAL A 282 13.11 -14.72 2.21
CA VAL A 282 11.69 -14.54 2.56
C VAL A 282 11.50 -13.20 3.26
N GLY A 283 10.79 -12.30 2.59
CA GLY A 283 10.45 -10.98 3.11
C GLY A 283 11.71 -10.19 3.54
N PRO A 284 12.62 -9.85 2.62
CA PRO A 284 13.92 -9.24 2.94
C PRO A 284 13.82 -7.86 3.58
N SER A 285 12.65 -7.21 3.50
CA SER A 285 12.33 -5.95 4.17
C SER A 285 11.98 -6.12 5.66
N ILE A 286 11.66 -7.34 6.10
CA ILE A 286 11.28 -7.67 7.47
C ILE A 286 12.53 -8.17 8.19
N LEU A 287 13.04 -7.40 9.15
CA LEU A 287 14.21 -7.76 9.96
C LEU A 287 13.75 -8.55 11.19
N GLY A 288 14.31 -9.74 11.41
CA GLY A 288 13.95 -10.66 12.50
C GLY A 288 12.91 -11.71 12.11
N HIS A 289 12.35 -12.40 13.12
CA HIS A 289 11.41 -13.51 12.94
C HIS A 289 11.96 -14.68 12.10
N GLU A 290 13.23 -15.01 12.26
CA GLU A 290 13.90 -16.07 11.51
C GLU A 290 13.16 -17.41 11.65
N ASP A 291 12.71 -17.77 12.86
CA ASP A 291 11.96 -19.00 13.12
C ASP A 291 10.62 -19.06 12.36
N ILE A 292 9.93 -17.92 12.20
CA ILE A 292 8.66 -17.85 11.47
C ILE A 292 8.91 -17.96 9.97
N LYS A 293 9.96 -17.28 9.47
CA LYS A 293 10.37 -17.35 8.07
C LYS A 293 10.84 -18.76 7.70
N GLU A 294 11.56 -19.42 8.60
CA GLU A 294 11.94 -20.83 8.47
C GLU A 294 10.69 -21.72 8.39
N ALA A 295 9.73 -21.54 9.30
CA ALA A 295 8.48 -22.29 9.29
C ALA A 295 7.70 -22.12 7.97
N LEU A 296 7.69 -20.91 7.39
CA LEU A 296 7.10 -20.64 6.08
C LEU A 296 7.87 -21.33 4.94
N ILE A 297 9.21 -21.30 4.94
CA ILE A 297 10.04 -22.04 3.97
C ILE A 297 9.73 -23.54 4.02
N LEU A 298 9.68 -24.12 5.22
CA LEU A 298 9.35 -25.53 5.40
C LEU A 298 7.95 -25.86 4.87
N GLN A 299 6.98 -24.95 5.05
CA GLN A 299 5.65 -25.11 4.48
C GLN A 299 5.65 -25.05 2.95
N MET A 300 6.42 -24.12 2.35
CA MET A 300 6.54 -23.97 0.90
C MET A 300 7.21 -25.18 0.22
N MET A 301 8.18 -25.82 0.89
CA MET A 301 8.80 -27.05 0.39
C MET A 301 7.85 -28.26 0.43
N GLY A 302 6.74 -28.16 1.17
CA GLY A 302 5.70 -29.19 1.26
C GLY A 302 6.13 -30.40 2.09
N GLY A 303 5.15 -31.17 2.56
CA GLY A 303 5.41 -32.43 3.25
C GLY A 303 5.22 -33.64 2.34
N VAL A 304 5.94 -34.72 2.64
CA VAL A 304 5.90 -35.96 1.85
C VAL A 304 4.68 -36.79 2.22
N ARG A 305 3.78 -37.03 1.26
CA ARG A 305 2.67 -37.99 1.39
C ARG A 305 3.24 -39.41 1.49
N LYS A 306 2.86 -40.17 2.52
CA LYS A 306 3.32 -41.56 2.72
C LYS A 306 2.15 -42.52 2.68
N VAL A 307 2.29 -43.59 1.92
CA VAL A 307 1.32 -44.70 1.88
C VAL A 307 1.91 -45.85 2.68
N LYS A 308 1.18 -46.33 3.70
CA LYS A 308 1.58 -47.50 4.48
C LYS A 308 1.25 -48.78 3.73
N THR A 309 1.80 -49.90 4.20
CA THR A 309 1.49 -51.26 3.72
C THR A 309 -0.01 -51.58 3.73
N ASP A 310 -0.77 -50.95 4.63
CA ASP A 310 -2.21 -51.18 4.81
C ASP A 310 -3.08 -50.26 3.93
N ASN A 311 -2.52 -49.64 2.88
CA ASN A 311 -3.15 -48.63 2.02
C ASN A 311 -3.66 -47.35 2.73
N THR A 312 -3.34 -47.18 4.02
CA THR A 312 -3.60 -45.93 4.73
C THR A 312 -2.61 -44.86 4.29
N VAL A 313 -3.14 -43.67 4.02
CA VAL A 313 -2.37 -42.53 3.51
C VAL A 313 -2.17 -41.54 4.65
N ILE A 314 -0.90 -41.22 4.94
CA ILE A 314 -0.53 -40.09 5.79
C ILE A 314 -0.42 -38.87 4.89
N ARG A 315 -1.17 -37.81 5.23
CA ARG A 315 -1.14 -36.53 4.52
C ARG A 315 0.26 -35.90 4.58
N GLY A 316 0.68 -35.31 3.47
CA GLY A 316 1.88 -34.45 3.41
C GLY A 316 1.56 -32.97 3.66
N ASP A 317 0.29 -32.58 3.54
CA ASP A 317 -0.09 -31.17 3.59
C ASP A 317 0.01 -30.60 5.02
N MET A 318 0.77 -29.50 5.13
CA MET A 318 0.97 -28.74 6.36
C MET A 318 0.14 -27.46 6.31
N HIS A 319 -0.72 -27.28 7.32
CA HIS A 319 -1.48 -26.05 7.50
C HIS A 319 -0.92 -25.31 8.70
N MET A 320 -0.52 -24.07 8.48
CA MET A 320 0.02 -23.18 9.51
C MET A 320 -0.81 -21.90 9.57
N LEU A 321 -1.14 -21.47 10.78
CA LEU A 321 -1.82 -20.21 11.05
C LEU A 321 -0.92 -19.37 11.95
N LEU A 322 -0.51 -18.21 11.45
CA LEU A 322 0.22 -17.23 12.25
C LEU A 322 -0.79 -16.33 12.96
N VAL A 323 -0.98 -16.54 14.26
CA VAL A 323 -1.78 -15.66 15.11
C VAL A 323 -0.82 -14.87 15.98
N GLY A 324 -0.88 -13.55 15.90
CA GLY A 324 -0.12 -12.66 16.75
C GLY A 324 -0.96 -11.48 17.20
N ASP A 325 -0.86 -11.13 18.47
CA ASP A 325 -1.37 -9.86 18.95
C ASP A 325 -0.52 -8.74 18.33
N PRO A 326 -1.10 -7.62 17.86
CA PRO A 326 -0.31 -6.48 17.44
C PRO A 326 0.30 -5.76 18.64
N GLY A 327 1.45 -5.12 18.42
CA GLY A 327 2.00 -4.18 19.39
C GLY A 327 1.03 -3.02 19.61
N CYS A 328 0.68 -2.75 20.86
CA CYS A 328 -0.23 -1.68 21.25
C CYS A 328 0.43 -0.72 22.24
N ILE A 329 -0.02 0.54 22.22
CA ILE A 329 0.39 1.57 23.18
C ILE A 329 -0.82 2.08 23.95
N ALA A 330 -0.60 2.64 25.13
CA ALA A 330 -1.68 3.15 25.98
C ALA A 330 -2.43 4.31 25.31
N GLY A 331 -3.75 4.39 25.53
CA GLY A 331 -4.63 5.40 24.93
C GLY A 331 -4.22 6.85 25.20
N GLU A 332 -3.57 7.12 26.34
CA GLU A 332 -3.08 8.45 26.72
C GLU A 332 -1.77 8.85 26.02
N SER A 333 -1.12 7.93 25.30
CA SER A 333 0.14 8.19 24.61
C SER A 333 -0.06 9.13 23.42
N GLN A 334 0.81 10.13 23.32
CA GLN A 334 0.86 11.06 22.18
C GLN A 334 1.52 10.37 20.99
N VAL A 335 0.86 10.40 19.83
CA VAL A 335 1.40 9.95 18.55
C VAL A 335 1.58 11.15 17.61
N ALA A 336 2.65 11.11 16.81
CA ALA A 336 2.97 12.17 15.87
C ALA A 336 2.27 11.96 14.52
N LEU A 337 1.41 12.90 14.16
CA LEU A 337 0.71 12.97 12.89
C LEU A 337 1.21 14.18 12.07
N ILE A 338 1.33 14.00 10.77
CA ILE A 338 1.99 15.00 9.91
C ILE A 338 1.17 16.29 9.79
N TYR A 339 -0.14 16.15 9.58
CA TYR A 339 -1.05 17.28 9.34
C TYR A 339 -1.85 17.70 10.57
N LYS A 340 -1.81 16.92 11.67
CA LYS A 340 -2.56 17.18 12.90
C LYS A 340 -1.67 17.45 14.13
N GLY A 341 -0.35 17.39 13.98
CA GLY A 341 0.58 17.55 15.10
C GLY A 341 0.59 16.30 15.97
N MET A 342 0.66 16.48 17.29
CA MET A 342 0.65 15.37 18.23
C MET A 342 -0.75 15.15 18.77
N GLU A 343 -1.19 13.89 18.76
CA GLU A 343 -2.52 13.52 19.20
C GLU A 343 -2.50 12.32 20.14
N LYS A 344 -3.37 12.31 21.15
CA LYS A 344 -3.56 11.10 21.95
C LYS A 344 -4.15 10.00 21.07
N ILE A 345 -3.55 8.81 21.08
CA ILE A 345 -3.96 7.71 20.20
C ILE A 345 -5.45 7.34 20.39
N LYS A 346 -5.98 7.44 21.61
CA LYS A 346 -7.41 7.17 21.90
C LYS A 346 -8.40 8.10 21.19
N ASN A 347 -7.93 9.26 20.70
CA ASN A 347 -8.77 10.23 20.00
C ASN A 347 -8.80 9.99 18.49
N LEU A 348 -8.06 9.00 17.98
CA LEU A 348 -8.01 8.68 16.54
C LEU A 348 -9.14 7.75 16.10
N GLY A 349 -9.71 6.96 17.01
CA GLY A 349 -10.82 6.06 16.76
C GLY A 349 -11.43 5.57 18.06
N ASN A 350 -12.63 5.01 17.99
CA ASN A 350 -13.41 4.55 19.13
C ASN A 350 -13.63 3.03 19.12
N LYS A 351 -13.52 2.36 17.96
CA LYS A 351 -13.82 0.93 17.82
C LYS A 351 -12.65 0.16 17.23
N HIS A 352 -12.54 -1.10 17.64
CA HIS A 352 -11.61 -2.05 17.04
C HIS A 352 -11.96 -2.25 15.56
N GLY A 353 -10.97 -2.15 14.67
CA GLY A 353 -11.14 -2.26 13.23
C GLY A 353 -11.74 -1.02 12.56
N GLU A 354 -11.85 0.12 13.25
CA GLU A 354 -12.40 1.35 12.66
C GLU A 354 -11.47 1.89 11.57
N LEU A 355 -12.03 2.16 10.39
CA LEU A 355 -11.28 2.74 9.28
C LEU A 355 -10.91 4.18 9.60
N ILE A 356 -9.62 4.48 9.51
CA ILE A 356 -9.07 5.83 9.70
C ILE A 356 -8.22 6.22 8.49
N LYS A 357 -7.86 7.50 8.37
CA LYS A 357 -6.98 7.99 7.30
C LYS A 357 -6.06 9.06 7.84
N GLU A 358 -5.08 8.64 8.64
CA GLU A 358 -4.14 9.55 9.30
C GLU A 358 -2.74 9.44 8.69
N ALA A 359 -2.16 10.57 8.28
CA ALA A 359 -0.82 10.60 7.74
C ALA A 359 0.23 10.49 8.86
N VAL A 360 1.06 9.45 8.80
CA VAL A 360 2.09 9.11 9.79
C VAL A 360 3.49 9.16 9.19
N THR A 361 4.50 9.36 10.04
CA THR A 361 5.90 9.39 9.59
C THR A 361 6.43 7.97 9.45
N LYS A 362 7.04 7.65 8.29
CA LYS A 362 7.67 6.34 8.07
C LYS A 362 9.13 6.36 8.51
N ILE A 363 9.54 5.40 9.33
CA ILE A 363 10.95 5.21 9.72
C ILE A 363 11.68 4.56 8.52
N ARG A 364 12.64 5.26 7.90
CA ARG A 364 13.44 4.73 6.77
C ARG A 364 14.61 3.87 7.24
N SER A 365 14.84 2.76 6.54
CA SER A 365 16.11 2.01 6.51
C SER A 365 17.03 2.48 5.37
N SER A 366 16.49 2.92 4.23
CA SER A 366 17.25 3.41 3.07
C SER A 366 16.41 4.37 2.19
N SER A 367 17.06 5.12 1.30
CA SER A 367 16.67 6.42 0.70
C SER A 367 15.52 6.51 -0.33
N LYS A 368 15.01 7.76 -0.50
CA LYS A 368 14.22 8.41 -1.60
C LYS A 368 13.00 7.59 -2.13
N ASP A 369 11.74 7.83 -1.74
CA ASP A 369 10.96 8.94 -2.34
C ASP A 369 9.63 9.32 -1.65
N ARG A 370 9.21 8.68 -0.55
CA ARG A 370 8.09 9.19 0.28
C ARG A 370 8.47 9.14 1.76
N TYR A 371 8.15 10.20 2.52
CA TYR A 371 8.49 10.35 3.96
C TYR A 371 7.29 10.04 4.87
N TYR A 372 6.15 9.69 4.29
CA TYR A 372 4.90 9.52 4.98
C TYR A 372 4.14 8.30 4.46
N ASP A 373 3.37 7.70 5.36
CA ASP A 373 2.44 6.62 5.11
C ASP A 373 1.08 6.98 5.70
N TYR A 374 0.05 6.17 5.47
CA TYR A 374 -1.27 6.35 6.08
C TYR A 374 -1.59 5.20 7.03
N ALA A 375 -1.96 5.55 8.26
CA ALA A 375 -2.67 4.63 9.13
C ALA A 375 -4.11 4.50 8.62
N THR A 376 -4.50 3.26 8.29
CA THR A 376 -5.78 2.92 7.64
C THR A 376 -6.81 2.32 8.59
N VAL A 377 -6.36 1.72 9.69
CA VAL A 377 -7.22 1.00 10.64
C VAL A 377 -6.79 1.32 12.07
N PHE A 378 -7.75 1.67 12.91
CA PHE A 378 -7.58 1.84 14.34
C PHE A 378 -7.89 0.52 15.06
N GLN A 379 -6.99 0.09 15.94
CA GLN A 379 -7.12 -1.15 16.68
C GLN A 379 -7.21 -0.84 18.17
N HIS A 380 -8.27 -1.33 18.81
CA HIS A 380 -8.52 -1.15 20.23
C HIS A 380 -8.55 -2.51 20.92
N TYR A 381 -7.65 -2.69 21.87
CA TYR A 381 -7.53 -3.92 22.67
C TYR A 381 -7.66 -3.57 24.16
N PRO A 382 -8.83 -3.82 24.77
CA PRO A 382 -9.01 -3.57 26.19
C PRO A 382 -8.24 -4.60 27.03
N LEU A 383 -7.85 -4.21 28.25
CA LEU A 383 -7.35 -5.11 29.31
C LEU A 383 -6.09 -5.91 28.96
N GLN A 384 -5.20 -5.36 28.12
CA GLN A 384 -3.91 -5.98 27.82
C GLN A 384 -2.88 -5.73 28.94
N PRO A 385 -1.99 -6.69 29.25
CA PRO A 385 -0.88 -6.45 30.15
C PRO A 385 0.11 -5.48 29.49
N VAL A 386 0.59 -4.51 30.27
CA VAL A 386 1.44 -3.43 29.77
C VAL A 386 2.73 -3.29 30.58
N LEU A 387 3.78 -2.87 29.89
CA LEU A 387 5.02 -2.39 30.46
C LEU A 387 5.12 -0.87 30.31
N LYS A 388 5.82 -0.23 31.25
CA LYS A 388 6.26 1.15 31.11
C LYS A 388 7.76 1.16 30.78
N VAL A 389 8.10 1.56 29.56
CA VAL A 389 9.49 1.74 29.13
C VAL A 389 9.89 3.18 29.39
N THR A 390 10.91 3.37 30.23
CA THR A 390 11.46 4.68 30.61
C THR A 390 12.90 4.80 30.14
N THR A 391 13.21 5.83 29.37
CA THR A 391 14.58 6.12 28.92
C THR A 391 15.35 6.92 29.97
N GLU A 392 16.68 6.86 29.94
CA GLU A 392 17.57 7.70 30.76
C GLU A 392 17.31 9.21 30.58
N THR A 393 16.75 9.61 29.44
CA THR A 393 16.38 11.01 29.17
C THR A 393 15.05 11.44 29.82
N GLY A 394 14.33 10.53 30.48
CA GLY A 394 13.04 10.78 31.10
C GLY A 394 11.83 10.62 30.16
N LYS A 395 12.04 10.14 28.92
CA LYS A 395 10.92 9.78 28.02
C LYS A 395 10.31 8.46 28.46
N GLU A 396 8.99 8.40 28.46
CA GLU A 396 8.22 7.23 28.88
C GLU A 396 7.20 6.84 27.83
N ILE A 397 6.97 5.54 27.66
CA ILE A 397 5.85 5.00 26.91
C ILE A 397 5.29 3.79 27.63
N ILE A 398 3.96 3.65 27.61
CA ILE A 398 3.26 2.49 28.16
C ILE A 398 2.76 1.68 26.97
N CYS A 399 3.11 0.40 26.92
CA CYS A 399 2.88 -0.46 25.77
C CYS A 399 2.78 -1.93 26.14
N THR A 400 2.24 -2.75 25.25
CA THR A 400 2.20 -4.21 25.41
C THR A 400 3.60 -4.83 25.26
N TYR A 401 3.77 -6.05 25.77
CA TYR A 401 5.06 -6.74 25.79
C TYR A 401 5.70 -6.90 24.39
N ASN A 402 4.88 -7.21 23.39
CA ASN A 402 5.28 -7.37 22.00
C ASN A 402 5.51 -6.06 21.23
N GLN A 403 5.33 -4.88 21.86
CA GLN A 403 5.52 -3.60 21.18
C GLN A 403 6.97 -3.48 20.67
N PRO A 404 7.18 -3.27 19.36
CA PRO A 404 8.53 -3.23 18.80
C PRO A 404 9.22 -1.88 19.08
N PHE A 405 10.49 -1.96 19.49
CA PHE A 405 11.40 -0.85 19.65
C PHE A 405 12.64 -1.06 18.77
N LEU A 406 13.07 0.01 18.09
CA LEU A 406 14.28 -0.05 17.28
C LEU A 406 15.51 0.15 18.16
N SER A 407 16.24 -0.93 18.44
CA SER A 407 17.53 -0.92 19.14
C SER A 407 18.70 -0.70 18.18
N LYS A 408 19.93 -0.65 18.70
CA LYS A 408 21.15 -0.67 17.85
C LYS A 408 21.33 -1.97 17.07
N GLU A 409 20.86 -3.09 17.61
CA GLU A 409 21.01 -4.44 17.04
C GLU A 409 19.85 -4.81 16.12
N GLY A 410 18.86 -3.93 15.95
CA GLY A 410 17.64 -4.18 15.19
C GLY A 410 16.39 -4.01 16.04
N TRP A 411 15.26 -4.49 15.54
CA TRP A 411 13.99 -4.45 16.25
C TRP A 411 13.98 -5.46 17.39
N LYS A 412 13.59 -5.01 18.59
CA LYS A 412 13.37 -5.85 19.77
C LYS A 412 12.00 -5.57 20.35
N ARG A 413 11.39 -6.56 20.99
CA ARG A 413 10.13 -6.37 21.71
C ARG A 413 10.36 -5.62 23.03
N ALA A 414 9.30 -5.07 23.62
CA ALA A 414 9.38 -4.32 24.86
C ALA A 414 9.85 -5.19 26.05
N ASP A 415 9.46 -6.46 26.08
CA ASP A 415 9.86 -7.44 27.11
C ASP A 415 11.32 -7.94 26.95
N GLU A 416 11.92 -7.79 25.78
CA GLU A 416 13.32 -8.11 25.51
C GLU A 416 14.28 -6.96 25.86
N LEU A 417 13.76 -5.79 26.24
CA LEU A 417 14.57 -4.63 26.58
C LEU A 417 15.19 -4.79 27.98
N GLY A 418 16.46 -5.15 28.03
CA GLY A 418 17.26 -5.11 29.25
C GLY A 418 17.61 -3.68 29.69
N LEU A 419 17.95 -3.49 30.96
CA LEU A 419 18.50 -2.22 31.47
C LEU A 419 19.71 -1.79 30.63
N ASN A 420 19.81 -0.48 30.35
CA ASN A 420 20.83 0.13 29.48
C ASN A 420 20.73 -0.20 27.98
N THR A 421 19.68 -0.89 27.53
CA THR A 421 19.46 -1.11 26.09
C THR A 421 19.25 0.23 25.38
N GLN A 422 20.05 0.49 24.35
CA GLN A 422 19.96 1.74 23.59
C GLN A 422 18.90 1.65 22.50
N ILE A 423 17.80 2.37 22.71
CA ILE A 423 16.71 2.49 21.73
C ILE A 423 16.82 3.79 20.93
N ARG A 424 16.41 3.76 19.67
CA ARG A 424 16.33 4.93 18.80
C ARG A 424 15.10 5.75 19.17
N VAL A 425 15.31 7.06 19.30
CA VAL A 425 14.24 8.03 19.51
C VAL A 425 14.18 8.99 18.33
N MET A 426 12.99 9.49 18.02
CA MET A 426 12.78 10.43 16.93
C MET A 426 13.56 11.72 17.18
N PRO A 427 14.43 12.16 16.24
CA PRO A 427 15.27 13.35 16.44
C PRO A 427 14.47 14.66 16.36
N LYS A 428 13.43 14.68 15.51
CA LYS A 428 12.55 15.82 15.32
C LYS A 428 11.19 15.31 14.87
N ILE A 429 10.12 15.91 15.39
CA ILE A 429 8.77 15.61 14.93
C ILE A 429 8.39 16.64 13.85
N PRO A 430 8.10 16.21 12.61
CA PRO A 430 7.64 17.12 11.57
C PRO A 430 6.25 17.65 11.94
N ASN A 431 6.06 18.96 11.84
CA ASN A 431 4.77 19.61 12.05
C ASN A 431 4.45 20.46 10.81
N MET A 432 3.45 20.03 10.03
CA MET A 432 3.01 20.73 8.81
C MET A 432 1.70 21.53 9.02
N ILE A 433 1.25 21.69 10.26
CA ILE A 433 0.04 22.45 10.58
C ILE A 433 0.24 23.92 10.20
N LYS A 434 -0.68 24.45 9.39
CA LYS A 434 -0.72 25.87 8.98
C LYS A 434 -1.89 26.63 9.59
N SER A 435 -2.98 25.95 9.93
CA SER A 435 -4.18 26.55 10.49
C SER A 435 -4.11 26.63 12.02
N LEU A 436 -4.73 27.67 12.58
CA LEU A 436 -4.87 27.81 14.03
C LEU A 436 -6.01 26.90 14.52
N ALA A 437 -5.75 26.17 15.61
CA ALA A 437 -6.77 25.32 16.24
C ALA A 437 -7.89 26.18 16.85
N PRO A 438 -9.17 25.76 16.79
CA PRO A 438 -10.25 26.43 17.48
C PRO A 438 -10.08 26.30 19.01
N THR A 439 -10.50 27.32 19.76
CA THR A 439 -10.39 27.32 21.23
C THR A 439 -11.43 26.41 21.90
N GLY A 440 -12.64 26.38 21.35
CA GLY A 440 -13.79 25.72 21.98
C GLY A 440 -14.31 26.48 23.22
N PHE A 441 -13.89 27.73 23.43
CA PHE A 441 -14.36 28.54 24.53
C PHE A 441 -15.81 28.97 24.31
N THR A 442 -16.65 28.82 25.33
CA THR A 442 -18.07 29.16 25.26
C THR A 442 -18.34 30.51 25.91
N GLN A 443 -19.19 31.31 25.27
CA GLN A 443 -19.63 32.57 25.83
C GLN A 443 -20.70 32.34 26.90
N ILE A 444 -20.42 32.73 28.13
CA ILE A 444 -21.36 32.62 29.24
C ILE A 444 -22.35 33.78 29.16
N LYS A 445 -23.66 33.49 29.21
CA LYS A 445 -24.71 34.53 29.33
C LYS A 445 -24.65 35.14 30.73
N THR A 446 -24.16 36.37 30.85
CA THR A 446 -24.02 37.09 32.11
C THR A 446 -24.91 38.33 32.18
N LYS A 447 -25.41 38.65 33.39
CA LYS A 447 -26.26 39.84 33.63
C LYS A 447 -25.44 41.13 33.83
N SER A 448 -24.12 41.03 34.01
CA SER A 448 -23.22 42.17 34.23
C SER A 448 -22.77 42.81 32.91
N ASN A 449 -23.01 44.12 32.71
CA ASN A 449 -22.52 44.86 31.54
C ASN A 449 -20.99 44.83 31.41
N ASN A 450 -20.31 44.69 32.53
CA ASN A 450 -18.85 44.64 32.60
C ASN A 450 -18.32 43.29 32.07
N GLU A 451 -19.10 42.22 32.16
CA GLU A 451 -18.78 40.89 31.60
C GLU A 451 -19.13 40.77 30.11
N LYS A 452 -20.04 41.60 29.58
CA LYS A 452 -20.41 41.62 28.14
C LYS A 452 -19.28 42.11 27.21
N ASN A 453 -18.30 42.86 27.73
CA ASN A 453 -17.27 43.53 26.93
C ASN A 453 -15.95 42.77 26.77
N SER A 454 -15.80 41.55 27.31
CA SER A 454 -14.57 40.76 27.10
C SER A 454 -14.67 39.92 25.82
N LYS A 455 -13.68 40.07 24.94
CA LYS A 455 -13.52 39.24 23.75
C LYS A 455 -13.14 37.81 24.15
N ILE A 456 -13.77 36.81 23.54
CA ILE A 456 -13.31 35.42 23.64
C ILE A 456 -12.54 35.08 22.36
N PRO A 457 -11.29 34.64 22.45
CA PRO A 457 -10.56 34.19 21.27
C PRO A 457 -11.20 32.91 20.73
N GLU A 458 -11.55 32.88 19.45
CA GLU A 458 -12.10 31.71 18.76
C GLU A 458 -11.01 30.73 18.32
N LYS A 459 -9.78 31.22 18.15
CA LYS A 459 -8.62 30.45 17.66
C LYS A 459 -7.44 30.58 18.63
N PHE A 460 -6.61 29.54 18.70
CA PHE A 460 -5.35 29.53 19.44
C PHE A 460 -4.29 30.37 18.71
N THR A 461 -4.29 31.67 18.96
CA THR A 461 -3.29 32.61 18.41
C THR A 461 -2.00 32.61 19.22
N GLU A 462 -0.97 33.29 18.71
CA GLU A 462 0.30 33.49 19.41
C GLU A 462 0.13 34.22 20.75
N GLU A 463 -0.76 35.21 20.80
CA GLU A 463 -1.03 36.00 22.01
C GLU A 463 -1.69 35.14 23.09
N LEU A 464 -2.69 34.33 22.69
CA LEU A 464 -3.32 33.39 23.62
C LEU A 464 -2.29 32.38 24.12
N ALA A 465 -1.52 31.76 23.22
CA ALA A 465 -0.47 30.80 23.59
C ALA A 465 0.56 31.39 24.56
N SER A 466 0.99 32.63 24.33
CA SER A 466 1.89 33.37 25.21
C SER A 466 1.30 33.53 26.62
N LEU A 467 0.03 33.96 26.70
CA LEU A 467 -0.67 34.13 27.96
C LEU A 467 -0.83 32.81 28.73
N LEU A 468 -1.22 31.74 28.03
CA LEU A 468 -1.39 30.41 28.62
C LEU A 468 -0.07 29.88 29.19
N GLY A 469 1.03 30.03 28.44
CA GLY A 469 2.37 29.61 28.88
C GLY A 469 2.78 30.29 30.19
N TYR A 470 2.58 31.61 30.28
CA TYR A 470 2.90 32.36 31.49
C TYR A 470 2.00 31.99 32.68
N ILE A 471 0.68 31.84 32.46
CA ILE A 471 -0.28 31.49 33.51
C ILE A 471 -0.03 30.08 34.07
N ILE A 472 0.41 29.11 33.26
CA ILE A 472 0.71 27.77 33.76
C ILE A 472 1.88 27.78 34.75
N GLY A 473 2.89 28.62 34.50
CA GLY A 473 4.04 28.75 35.39
C GLY A 473 3.73 29.60 36.61
N ASP A 474 3.58 30.92 36.40
CA ASP A 474 3.45 31.94 37.44
C ASP A 474 2.01 32.48 37.59
N GLY A 475 1.01 31.71 37.18
CA GLY A 475 -0.41 32.05 37.32
C GLY A 475 -1.13 31.24 38.39
N ASN A 476 -2.25 31.80 38.85
CA ASN A 476 -3.21 31.14 39.71
C ASN A 476 -4.63 31.42 39.20
N ILE A 477 -5.46 30.39 39.14
CA ILE A 477 -6.87 30.48 38.77
C ILE A 477 -7.68 30.16 40.01
N HIS A 478 -8.57 31.07 40.38
CA HIS A 478 -9.38 30.88 41.56
C HIS A 478 -10.25 29.62 41.41
N PRO A 479 -10.39 28.75 42.44
CA PRO A 479 -11.14 27.48 42.36
C PRO A 479 -12.57 27.60 41.82
N HIS A 480 -13.23 28.73 42.07
CA HIS A 480 -14.59 29.03 41.60
C HIS A 480 -14.64 29.75 40.23
N GLY A 481 -13.51 29.87 39.53
CA GLY A 481 -13.44 30.34 38.15
C GLY A 481 -13.88 31.79 37.93
N TYR A 482 -13.70 32.68 38.92
CA TYR A 482 -14.06 34.10 38.79
C TYR A 482 -12.87 35.05 38.58
N ARG A 483 -11.66 34.64 38.98
CA ARG A 483 -10.44 35.45 38.90
C ARG A 483 -9.25 34.63 38.39
N VAL A 484 -8.44 35.26 37.55
CA VAL A 484 -7.10 34.79 37.18
C VAL A 484 -6.10 35.83 37.65
N SER A 485 -5.01 35.38 38.27
CA SER A 485 -3.91 36.25 38.70
C SER A 485 -2.57 35.72 38.19
N CYS A 486 -1.69 36.62 37.76
CA CYS A 486 -0.30 36.29 37.42
C CYS A 486 0.66 37.06 38.33
N TYR A 487 1.79 36.45 38.67
CA TYR A 487 2.78 37.02 39.57
C TYR A 487 4.04 37.39 38.79
N VAL A 488 4.55 38.62 38.95
CA VAL A 488 5.76 39.12 38.30
C VAL A 488 6.74 39.63 39.36
N ASN A 489 7.99 39.15 39.33
CA ASN A 489 9.03 39.60 40.26
C ASN A 489 9.57 40.99 39.84
N GLU A 490 10.09 41.77 40.80
CA GLU A 490 10.71 43.09 40.53
C GLU A 490 11.79 43.05 39.45
N GLU A 491 12.59 41.98 39.43
CA GLU A 491 13.69 41.81 38.46
C GLU A 491 13.21 41.62 37.00
N GLU A 492 11.91 41.40 36.79
CA GLU A 492 11.26 41.11 35.50
C GLU A 492 10.08 42.07 35.25
N LYS A 493 10.14 43.27 35.85
CA LYS A 493 9.09 44.30 35.75
C LYS A 493 8.79 44.74 34.31
N ASP A 494 9.73 44.55 33.38
CA ASP A 494 9.53 44.78 31.95
C ASP A 494 8.46 43.86 31.34
N LEU A 495 8.20 42.69 31.93
CA LEU A 495 7.13 41.78 31.51
C LEU A 495 5.73 42.35 31.76
N ILE A 496 5.56 43.27 32.73
CA ILE A 496 4.24 43.83 33.06
C ILE A 496 3.64 44.50 31.82
N VAL A 497 4.42 45.32 31.11
CA VAL A 497 3.95 46.02 29.89
C VAL A 497 3.54 45.02 28.81
N LEU A 498 4.32 43.96 28.61
CA LEU A 498 4.05 42.92 27.64
C LEU A 498 2.78 42.12 28.00
N LEU A 499 2.61 41.76 29.28
CA LEU A 499 1.43 41.06 29.78
C LEU A 499 0.17 41.90 29.64
N PHE A 500 0.24 43.21 29.88
CA PHE A 500 -0.87 44.13 29.63
C PHE A 500 -1.31 44.10 28.16
N GLU A 501 -0.35 44.15 27.25
CA GLU A 501 -0.62 44.09 25.82
C GLU A 501 -1.24 42.75 25.42
N LEU A 502 -0.74 41.64 25.97
CA LEU A 502 -1.29 40.29 25.74
C LEU A 502 -2.74 40.17 26.23
N TRP A 503 -3.03 40.62 27.46
CA TRP A 503 -4.40 40.60 28.00
C TRP A 503 -5.36 41.45 27.15
N ARG A 504 -4.93 42.64 26.73
CA ARG A 504 -5.71 43.52 25.84
C ARG A 504 -5.94 42.89 24.47
N LYS A 505 -4.90 42.36 23.81
CA LYS A 505 -5.04 41.74 22.48
C LYS A 505 -5.88 40.46 22.50
N THR A 506 -5.76 39.66 23.56
CA THR A 506 -6.39 38.34 23.64
C THR A 506 -7.85 38.42 24.08
N PHE A 507 -8.12 39.14 25.17
CA PHE A 507 -9.43 39.17 25.82
C PHE A 507 -10.10 40.56 25.83
N ASP A 508 -9.42 41.60 25.33
CA ASP A 508 -9.84 43.00 25.47
C ASP A 508 -10.09 43.41 26.92
N VAL A 509 -9.21 42.93 27.81
CA VAL A 509 -9.26 43.22 29.25
C VAL A 509 -7.94 43.80 29.72
N VAL A 510 -8.03 44.76 30.63
CA VAL A 510 -6.89 45.35 31.31
C VAL A 510 -6.81 44.76 32.73
N PRO A 511 -5.71 44.09 33.12
CA PRO A 511 -5.56 43.55 34.46
C PRO A 511 -5.36 44.66 35.50
N ARG A 512 -5.87 44.45 36.71
CA ARG A 512 -5.59 45.32 37.87
C ARG A 512 -4.25 44.92 38.47
N ILE A 513 -3.37 45.88 38.70
CA ILE A 513 -2.11 45.64 39.41
C ILE A 513 -2.31 45.88 40.91
N SER A 514 -1.81 44.96 41.71
CA SER A 514 -1.52 45.16 43.13
C SER A 514 -0.08 44.77 43.43
N ILE A 515 0.49 45.29 44.51
CA ILE A 515 1.87 45.02 44.92
C ILE A 515 1.81 44.37 46.29
N ALA A 516 2.52 43.26 46.46
CA ALA A 516 2.69 42.55 47.72
C ALA A 516 4.16 42.46 48.10
N ASP A 517 4.45 42.41 49.40
CA ASP A 517 5.80 42.26 49.91
C ASP A 517 6.24 40.79 49.87
N LYS A 518 7.34 40.50 49.16
CA LYS A 518 7.92 39.16 49.07
C LYS A 518 9.27 39.12 49.80
N PRO A 519 9.36 38.47 50.97
CA PRO A 519 10.62 38.33 51.69
C PRO A 519 11.55 37.36 50.96
N LYS A 520 12.79 37.79 50.73
CA LYS A 520 13.88 36.97 50.20
C LYS A 520 14.59 36.30 51.37
N ILE A 521 14.47 34.99 51.47
CA ILE A 521 14.93 34.22 52.63
C ILE A 521 16.22 33.46 52.28
N LYS A 522 17.26 33.61 53.11
CA LYS A 522 18.42 32.71 53.15
C LYS A 522 18.14 31.57 54.12
N ILE A 523 18.45 30.35 53.72
CA ILE A 523 18.50 29.22 54.65
C ILE A 523 19.97 29.04 55.02
N ILE A 524 20.27 29.11 56.31
CA ILE A 524 21.59 28.89 56.89
C ILE A 524 21.52 27.59 57.68
N ASP A 525 22.45 26.69 57.41
CA ASP A 525 22.61 25.44 58.16
C ASP A 525 23.67 25.67 59.23
N GLU A 526 23.26 25.66 60.50
CA GLU A 526 24.14 25.87 61.65
C GLU A 526 24.50 24.56 62.37
N GLY A 527 24.31 23.41 61.73
CA GLY A 527 24.69 22.10 62.28
C GLY A 527 23.75 21.56 63.37
N HIS A 528 22.91 22.42 63.98
CA HIS A 528 21.84 22.02 64.90
C HIS A 528 20.42 22.38 64.41
N GLY A 529 20.29 22.86 63.17
CA GLY A 529 19.01 23.19 62.55
C GLY A 529 19.11 24.18 61.39
N LEU A 530 18.03 24.29 60.60
CA LEU A 530 17.91 25.21 59.48
C LEU A 530 17.31 26.55 59.95
N LEU A 531 18.12 27.61 59.99
CA LEU A 531 17.64 28.96 60.26
C LEU A 531 17.21 29.66 58.97
N ARG A 532 16.03 30.31 59.02
CA ARG A 532 15.49 31.12 57.92
C ARG A 532 15.71 32.60 58.22
N GLN A 533 16.68 33.22 57.55
CA GLN A 533 16.98 34.64 57.69
C GLN A 533 16.38 35.44 56.52
N ILE A 534 15.60 36.48 56.80
CA ILE A 534 15.12 37.41 55.76
C ILE A 534 16.29 38.33 55.38
N ILE A 535 16.73 38.26 54.12
CA ILE A 535 17.82 39.08 53.56
C ILE A 535 17.30 40.45 53.14
N SER A 536 16.16 40.46 52.45
CA SER A 536 15.53 41.67 51.93
C SER A 536 14.05 41.41 51.65
N VAL A 537 13.26 42.48 51.51
CA VAL A 537 11.88 42.40 51.03
C VAL A 537 11.86 43.05 49.65
N GLN A 538 11.37 42.33 48.65
CA GLN A 538 11.23 42.83 47.28
C GLN A 538 9.74 42.88 46.91
N PRO A 539 9.31 43.86 46.10
CA PRO A 539 7.93 43.91 45.63
C PRO A 539 7.63 42.77 44.66
N LEU A 540 6.45 42.17 44.82
CA LEU A 540 5.83 41.22 43.92
C LEU A 540 4.61 41.87 43.27
N TYR A 541 4.61 41.99 41.95
CA TYR A 541 3.47 42.54 41.23
C TYR A 541 2.48 41.43 40.94
N ILE A 542 1.22 41.67 41.28
CA ILE A 542 0.10 40.75 41.04
C ILE A 542 -0.82 41.39 40.02
N LEU A 543 -0.91 40.80 38.84
CA LEU A 543 -1.82 41.21 37.77
C LEU A 543 -3.09 40.37 37.88
N GLU A 544 -4.21 41.00 38.24
CA GLU A 544 -5.49 40.31 38.46
C GLU A 544 -6.53 40.66 37.41
N VAL A 545 -7.16 39.64 36.85
CA VAL A 545 -8.34 39.75 35.96
C VAL A 545 -9.54 39.15 36.66
N ASN A 546 -10.46 40.01 37.09
CA ASN A 546 -11.71 39.60 37.75
C ASN A 546 -12.87 39.56 36.75
N ARG A 547 -12.84 38.58 35.85
CA ARG A 547 -13.85 38.35 34.82
C ARG A 547 -14.22 36.87 34.81
N LYS A 548 -15.44 36.53 35.20
CA LYS A 548 -15.89 35.13 35.29
C LYS A 548 -15.77 34.39 33.96
N GLN A 549 -16.13 35.06 32.86
CA GLN A 549 -16.06 34.51 31.50
C GLN A 549 -14.63 34.15 31.06
N VAL A 550 -13.64 34.98 31.44
CA VAL A 550 -12.23 34.73 31.14
C VAL A 550 -11.69 33.61 32.03
N ALA A 551 -11.95 33.69 33.33
CA ALA A 551 -11.48 32.71 34.30
C ALA A 551 -12.09 31.31 34.06
N SER A 552 -13.36 31.22 33.67
CA SER A 552 -13.98 29.96 33.26
C SER A 552 -13.33 29.38 32.02
N SER A 553 -13.05 30.22 31.02
CA SER A 553 -12.39 29.80 29.77
C SER A 553 -10.99 29.26 30.03
N LEU A 554 -10.28 29.77 31.05
CA LEU A 554 -8.92 29.37 31.40
C LEU A 554 -8.85 28.29 32.49
N SER A 555 -9.98 27.89 33.08
CA SER A 555 -10.04 26.98 34.23
C SER A 555 -9.29 25.65 34.05
N PHE A 556 -9.20 25.15 32.83
CA PHE A 556 -8.46 23.93 32.49
C PHE A 556 -6.95 24.02 32.79
N LEU A 557 -6.38 25.23 32.89
CA LEU A 557 -4.97 25.42 33.24
C LEU A 557 -4.65 25.09 34.70
N ALA A 558 -5.65 24.98 35.57
CA ALA A 558 -5.45 24.61 36.98
C ALA A 558 -4.78 23.23 37.12
N GLY A 559 -4.98 22.34 36.14
CA GLY A 559 -4.31 21.04 36.09
C GLY A 559 -2.82 21.09 35.75
N LYS A 560 -2.26 22.27 35.45
CA LYS A 560 -0.85 22.49 35.05
C LYS A 560 -0.36 21.51 33.98
N ARG A 561 -1.17 21.31 32.93
CA ARG A 561 -0.85 20.47 31.76
C ARG A 561 -0.80 21.33 30.51
N VAL A 562 0.00 20.89 29.52
CA VAL A 562 -0.05 21.52 28.20
C VAL A 562 -1.39 21.20 27.55
N PRO A 563 -2.12 22.20 27.03
CA PRO A 563 -3.42 21.97 26.39
C PRO A 563 -3.26 21.17 25.09
N GLN A 564 -4.18 20.24 24.80
CA GLN A 564 -4.11 19.41 23.58
C GLN A 564 -4.08 20.25 22.30
N GLN A 565 -4.72 21.42 22.32
CA GLN A 565 -4.74 22.35 21.20
C GLN A 565 -3.36 22.93 20.89
N ILE A 566 -2.46 23.06 21.87
CA ILE A 566 -1.06 23.46 21.64
C ILE A 566 -0.31 22.36 20.88
N PHE A 567 -0.52 21.08 21.22
CA PHE A 567 0.03 19.95 20.45
C PHE A 567 -0.50 19.90 19.00
N ARG A 568 -1.68 20.46 18.74
CA ARG A 568 -2.27 20.59 17.38
C ARG A 568 -2.02 21.94 16.72
N SER A 569 -1.14 22.78 17.27
CA SER A 569 -0.91 24.13 16.77
C SER A 569 0.33 24.23 15.85
N PRO A 570 0.38 25.22 14.94
CA PRO A 570 1.58 25.52 14.16
C PRO A 570 2.80 25.84 15.03
N ASN A 571 4.01 25.65 14.48
CA ASN A 571 5.27 25.86 15.20
C ASN A 571 5.43 27.26 15.81
N HIS A 572 4.91 28.31 15.16
CA HIS A 572 5.02 29.68 15.69
C HIS A 572 4.17 29.86 16.97
N VAL A 573 2.97 29.27 17.04
CA VAL A 573 2.12 29.28 18.24
C VAL A 573 2.74 28.46 19.37
N VAL A 574 3.23 27.25 19.05
CA VAL A 574 3.90 26.38 20.04
C VAL A 574 5.16 27.05 20.60
N SER A 575 5.94 27.71 19.73
CA SER A 575 7.13 28.47 20.12
C SER A 575 6.79 29.53 21.16
N LYS A 576 5.74 30.33 20.92
CA LYS A 576 5.30 31.37 21.86
C LYS A 576 4.83 30.80 23.19
N PHE A 577 4.08 29.70 23.17
CA PHE A 577 3.68 29.01 24.40
C PHE A 577 4.89 28.58 25.24
N ILE A 578 5.87 27.89 24.62
CA ILE A 578 7.07 27.43 25.34
C ILE A 578 7.90 28.61 25.82
N SER A 579 8.08 29.64 25.00
CA SER A 579 8.88 30.83 25.34
C SER A 579 8.35 31.49 26.61
N TRP A 580 7.04 31.69 26.71
CA TRP A 580 6.42 32.29 27.89
C TRP A 580 6.34 31.36 29.11
N LEU A 581 6.26 30.05 28.90
CA LEU A 581 6.37 29.09 30.01
C LEU A 581 7.78 29.08 30.63
N PHE A 582 8.82 29.09 29.79
CA PHE A 582 10.21 29.26 30.24
C PHE A 582 10.46 30.67 30.79
N GLU A 583 9.71 31.68 30.35
CA GLU A 583 9.77 33.01 30.93
C GLU A 583 9.27 33.04 32.38
N ALA A 584 8.26 32.26 32.73
CA ALA A 584 7.80 32.12 34.10
C ALA A 584 8.77 31.26 34.94
N ASP A 585 8.75 29.95 34.70
CA ASP A 585 9.43 28.97 35.57
C ASP A 585 10.85 28.58 35.10
N GLY A 586 11.28 29.09 33.96
CA GLY A 586 12.56 28.74 33.35
C GLY A 586 13.72 29.60 33.83
N CYS A 587 14.92 29.00 33.83
CA CYS A 587 16.17 29.70 34.08
C CYS A 587 17.25 29.30 33.07
N VAL A 588 18.20 30.21 32.85
CA VAL A 588 19.38 29.98 32.01
C VAL A 588 20.63 30.33 32.80
N PHE A 589 21.62 29.45 32.76
CA PHE A 589 22.93 29.70 33.34
C PHE A 589 24.04 29.09 32.51
N GLY A 590 25.16 29.79 32.44
CA GLY A 590 26.40 29.35 31.82
C GLY A 590 27.56 29.54 32.80
N LYS A 591 28.22 28.43 33.18
CA LYS A 591 29.48 28.45 33.97
C LYS A 591 30.66 27.83 33.21
N GLY A 592 30.65 27.92 31.87
CA GLY A 592 31.68 27.35 30.98
C GLY A 592 31.22 26.14 30.17
N ARG A 593 32.11 25.58 29.34
CA ARG A 593 31.84 24.47 28.40
C ARG A 593 31.25 23.25 29.12
N GLY A 594 30.08 22.78 28.68
CA GLY A 594 29.36 21.65 29.30
C GLY A 594 28.63 21.95 30.61
N ARG A 595 28.77 23.17 31.17
CA ARG A 595 28.07 23.65 32.38
C ARG A 595 27.01 24.70 32.06
N THR A 596 26.64 24.77 30.79
CA THR A 596 25.56 25.59 30.28
C THR A 596 24.27 24.78 30.26
N ALA A 597 23.20 25.32 30.85
CA ALA A 597 21.89 24.70 30.78
C ALA A 597 20.78 25.74 30.72
N ILE A 598 19.74 25.39 29.96
CA ILE A 598 18.41 25.99 30.10
C ILE A 598 17.59 24.98 30.89
N GLN A 599 16.98 25.43 31.98
CA GLN A 599 16.19 24.59 32.88
C GLN A 599 14.76 25.10 32.97
N LEU A 600 13.83 24.17 33.15
CA LEU A 600 12.45 24.43 33.53
C LEU A 600 12.15 23.56 34.74
N LYS A 601 11.84 24.20 35.87
CA LYS A 601 11.47 23.47 37.09
C LYS A 601 9.96 23.46 37.25
N SER A 602 9.40 22.33 37.63
CA SER A 602 7.98 22.24 37.96
C SER A 602 7.73 21.12 38.96
N ARG A 603 6.86 21.39 39.94
CA ARG A 603 6.36 20.37 40.87
C ARG A 603 5.39 19.38 40.21
N THR A 604 5.05 19.58 38.93
CA THR A 604 4.16 18.71 38.14
C THR A 604 5.00 18.00 37.07
N PRO A 605 5.46 16.76 37.29
CA PRO A 605 6.32 16.03 36.34
C PRO A 605 5.67 15.85 34.96
N GLU A 606 4.34 15.75 34.91
CA GLU A 606 3.59 15.60 33.67
C GLU A 606 3.71 16.83 32.76
N LEU A 607 3.81 18.03 33.34
CA LEU A 607 4.05 19.26 32.58
C LEU A 607 5.42 19.20 31.89
N LEU A 608 6.44 18.75 32.61
CA LEU A 608 7.80 18.62 32.07
C LEU A 608 7.83 17.60 30.94
N LYS A 609 7.10 16.49 31.07
CA LYS A 609 6.96 15.47 30.01
C LYS A 609 6.28 16.03 28.77
N ASP A 610 5.19 16.80 28.93
CA ASP A 610 4.50 17.47 27.83
C ASP A 610 5.45 18.45 27.11
N VAL A 611 6.19 19.27 27.86
CA VAL A 611 7.17 20.23 27.31
C VAL A 611 8.32 19.51 26.61
N GLN A 612 8.82 18.39 27.17
CA GLN A 612 9.85 17.58 26.53
C GLN A 612 9.41 17.06 25.16
N LEU A 613 8.13 16.71 24.99
CA LEU A 613 7.58 16.32 23.69
C LEU A 613 7.46 17.51 22.74
N LEU A 614 6.95 18.66 23.19
CA LEU A 614 6.83 19.86 22.34
C LEU A 614 8.17 20.38 21.83
N LEU A 615 9.24 20.29 22.62
CA LEU A 615 10.59 20.65 22.21
C LEU A 615 11.07 19.86 20.98
N LEU A 616 10.57 18.64 20.76
CA LEU A 616 10.90 17.83 19.58
C LEU A 616 10.35 18.39 18.27
N TYR A 617 9.34 19.28 18.27
CA TYR A 617 8.94 20.02 17.05
C TYR A 617 10.07 20.89 16.51
N PHE A 618 10.92 21.38 17.39
CA PHE A 618 12.07 22.20 17.04
C PHE A 618 13.37 21.38 16.94
N GLY A 619 13.29 20.06 17.17
CA GLY A 619 14.45 19.18 17.21
C GLY A 619 15.34 19.41 18.44
N ILE A 620 14.77 19.97 19.51
CA ILE A 620 15.47 20.26 20.76
C ILE A 620 15.33 19.05 21.68
N HIS A 621 16.44 18.43 22.06
CA HIS A 621 16.44 17.36 23.03
C HIS A 621 16.67 17.88 24.45
N SER A 622 15.83 17.41 25.38
CA SER A 622 15.96 17.67 26.81
C SER A 622 16.03 16.38 27.63
N ARG A 623 16.50 16.50 28.87
CA ARG A 623 16.49 15.44 29.88
C ARG A 623 15.64 15.89 31.07
N ILE A 624 14.77 15.02 31.56
CA ILE A 624 14.03 15.25 32.80
C ILE A 624 14.73 14.50 33.92
N ASN A 625 14.95 15.16 35.05
CA ASN A 625 15.38 14.55 36.30
C ASN A 625 14.47 15.09 37.40
N GLU A 626 13.64 14.22 37.99
CA GLU A 626 12.64 14.57 39.00
C GLU A 626 11.76 15.77 38.59
N ASP A 627 11.96 16.92 39.23
CA ASP A 627 11.19 18.16 39.05
C ASP A 627 11.84 19.14 38.07
N ASN A 628 12.85 18.70 37.31
CA ASN A 628 13.67 19.57 36.48
C ASN A 628 13.88 19.04 35.06
N LEU A 629 13.45 19.81 34.06
CA LEU A 629 13.77 19.60 32.65
C LEU A 629 15.00 20.43 32.26
N CYS A 630 16.03 19.79 31.72
CA CYS A 630 17.29 20.40 31.33
C CYS A 630 17.59 20.26 29.83
N ILE A 631 17.95 21.36 29.19
CA ILE A 631 18.54 21.42 27.84
C ILE A 631 20.01 21.78 28.00
N ARG A 632 20.93 20.87 27.63
CA ARG A 632 22.37 21.03 27.88
C ARG A 632 23.25 20.97 26.63
N ARG A 633 22.82 20.28 25.56
CA ARG A 633 23.67 20.13 24.37
C ARG A 633 23.77 21.47 23.65
N SER A 634 24.96 21.86 23.22
CA SER A 634 25.20 23.14 22.53
C SER A 634 24.22 23.39 21.38
N ARG A 635 24.05 22.39 20.51
CA ARG A 635 23.08 22.43 19.39
C ARG A 635 21.65 22.68 19.85
N ASP A 636 21.21 22.05 20.94
CA ASP A 636 19.85 22.19 21.45
C ASP A 636 19.63 23.58 22.07
N VAL A 637 20.66 24.14 22.72
CA VAL A 637 20.65 25.52 23.25
C VAL A 637 20.58 26.56 22.12
N GLU A 638 21.34 26.36 21.04
CA GLU A 638 21.27 27.19 19.83
C GLU A 638 19.88 27.13 19.17
N LEU A 639 19.31 25.92 19.04
CA LEU A 639 17.96 25.73 18.52
C LEU A 639 16.91 26.39 19.41
N PHE A 640 17.05 26.31 20.74
CA PHE A 640 16.18 27.00 21.69
C PHE A 640 16.25 28.52 21.48
N ALA A 641 17.46 29.09 21.37
CA ALA A 641 17.64 30.52 21.13
C ALA A 641 17.06 30.98 19.79
N LYS A 642 17.21 30.16 18.75
CA LYS A 642 16.71 30.44 17.40
C LYS A 642 15.18 30.38 17.30
N HIS A 643 14.57 29.38 17.94
CA HIS A 643 13.15 29.08 17.71
C HIS A 643 12.21 29.47 18.85
N ILE A 644 12.69 29.60 20.09
CA ILE A 644 11.87 29.81 21.29
C ILE A 644 12.26 31.12 21.97
N GLY A 645 13.49 31.19 22.50
CA GLY A 645 14.02 32.37 23.19
C GLY A 645 13.26 32.77 24.47
N PHE A 646 13.74 33.84 25.10
CA PHE A 646 13.12 34.48 26.27
C PHE A 646 12.53 35.85 25.89
N ASN A 647 11.72 36.42 26.78
CA ASN A 647 11.01 37.69 26.59
C ASN A 647 11.58 38.82 27.47
N SER A 648 11.91 38.58 28.73
CA SER A 648 12.51 39.62 29.59
C SER A 648 13.92 39.99 29.14
N LYS A 649 14.29 41.26 29.37
CA LYS A 649 15.64 41.76 29.09
C LYS A 649 16.70 40.92 29.83
N LYS A 650 16.46 40.65 31.12
CA LYS A 650 17.36 39.87 31.98
C LYS A 650 17.65 38.48 31.41
N LYS A 651 16.63 37.69 31.07
CA LYS A 651 16.81 36.32 30.56
C LYS A 651 17.35 36.31 29.12
N LYS A 652 16.99 37.29 28.29
CA LYS A 652 17.59 37.48 26.96
C LYS A 652 19.09 37.71 27.02
N GLU A 653 19.54 38.65 27.85
CA GLU A 653 20.97 38.92 28.04
C GLU A 653 21.71 37.69 28.57
N ALA A 654 21.11 36.98 29.55
CA ALA A 654 21.68 35.76 30.08
C ALA A 654 21.81 34.65 29.02
N LEU A 655 20.83 34.52 28.12
CA LEU A 655 20.89 33.58 26.99
C LEU A 655 21.97 33.98 25.96
N ILE A 656 22.11 35.27 25.64
CA ILE A 656 23.16 35.76 24.72
C ILE A 656 24.54 35.46 25.28
N ARG A 657 24.82 35.82 26.55
CA ARG A 657 26.09 35.50 27.22
C ARG A 657 26.37 34.00 27.22
N THR A 658 25.32 33.20 27.37
CA THR A 658 25.41 31.75 27.37
C THR A 658 25.79 31.19 25.99
N LEU A 659 25.29 31.78 24.89
CA LEU A 659 25.64 31.41 23.52
C LEU A 659 27.07 31.83 23.17
N GLU A 660 27.54 32.97 23.67
CA GLU A 660 28.93 33.42 23.52
C GLU A 660 29.92 32.46 24.18
N VAL A 661 29.55 31.84 25.31
CA VAL A 661 30.36 30.82 26.00
C VAL A 661 30.36 29.46 25.28
N ILE A 662 29.36 29.20 24.43
CA ILE A 662 29.25 27.94 23.66
C ILE A 662 30.10 27.98 22.38
N LYS A 663 30.18 29.15 21.75
CA LYS A 663 31.03 29.42 20.58
C LYS A 663 32.49 29.43 20.99
#